data_AF-A0A2A3AXU6-F1
#
_entry.id   AF-A0A2A3AXU6-F1
#
_cell.length_a   1.000
_cell.length_b   1.000
_cell.length_c   1.000
_cell.angle_alpha   90.00
_cell.angle_beta   90.00
_cell.angle_gamma   90.00
#
_symmetry.space_group_name_H-M   'P 1'
#
loop_
_entity.id
_entity.type
_entity.pdbx_description
1 polymer ?
#
loop_
_entity_poly.entity_id
_entity_poly.type
_entity_poly.pdbx_seq_one_letter_code
_entity_poly.pdbx_strand_id
1 'polypeptide(L)'
;MPIPTNVLRKAREEAGVKQSELAKALGVSPSVVSRLEKTDETEDAMARRYLGAIGTQVGDAIIDFYQRDWTFSERPSFYHPDKDILWDCELSLKKLASLENDENYDHLLDLPIQKTRGSIIVSSEYIFRLDHTIAWIGPIGVGKTTALSHLTGLIIDGSSGKQPVFPATGGRTTICEVVIRPAPAFGVAVEPMTEDAVRLLVRDMVRGISLGEGGLTTEMDRAVRNMADVKRPKGVIVDPVSLILEENNGAVDEAVEQIILRMNLKQRTETQIILSETNEKGLRWVSENVTKINYGQHPGFSLPSKITVFVPESYFRNSEYNLSIVDTKGIIGTSQRNDLRDYIDDPRTLSVLCSGFNDAPGADTTRILSDLKATGSDAIERQRISILILARSDEAMKVIDDSGDLPDTAQEGYAIREDQARKSLTDEGASGVPIGFFNALTDSASEAWARLDNQIGLIRQRQVDRLKRSVELAEALVSNPDVAKIEQARASIDEEIGRIIAAYSKLVPLIRPAQQNLIQELERGHPSSIAASVVRRGAWDNFSVDHIIGVGVRVDANLRTKDVFLKIHGRLEALEQKFSSLPEVVAIVTNIRDDLNEWRQEFLTRALSIGRVAYKAVLDTEPDLWERLATHWGQGPGYRNRVIADVKKWFEETTKLAAVRTTVERRLSEAWQDAVLSRLGEALKEHDPEE
;
A
#
# COMPACT_ATOMS: atom_id res chain seq x y z
N MET A 1 -36.25 9.15 8.24
CA MET A 1 -35.47 8.70 7.06
C MET A 1 -35.54 7.18 7.00
N PRO A 2 -35.48 6.54 5.82
CA PRO A 2 -35.38 5.08 5.76
C PRO A 2 -34.15 4.58 6.54
N ILE A 3 -34.26 3.36 7.06
CA ILE A 3 -33.19 2.64 7.77
C ILE A 3 -32.73 1.47 6.89
N PRO A 4 -31.42 1.33 6.63
CA PRO A 4 -30.85 0.18 5.93
C PRO A 4 -31.30 -1.13 6.56
N THR A 5 -31.85 -2.01 5.73
CA THR A 5 -32.47 -3.25 6.17
C THR A 5 -31.45 -4.21 6.80
N ASN A 6 -30.20 -4.19 6.35
CA ASN A 6 -29.11 -4.97 6.93
C ASN A 6 -28.88 -4.63 8.41
N VAL A 7 -29.07 -3.36 8.83
CA VAL A 7 -28.97 -2.93 10.23
C VAL A 7 -30.10 -3.55 11.06
N LEU A 8 -31.33 -3.54 10.53
CA LEU A 8 -32.49 -4.17 11.19
C LEU A 8 -32.30 -5.68 11.35
N ARG A 9 -31.81 -6.35 10.30
CA ARG A 9 -31.50 -7.79 10.30
C ARG A 9 -30.45 -8.11 11.35
N LYS A 10 -29.35 -7.36 11.39
CA LYS A 10 -28.27 -7.56 12.36
C LYS A 10 -28.73 -7.36 13.79
N ALA A 11 -29.53 -6.33 14.07
CA ALA A 11 -30.12 -6.11 15.40
C ALA A 11 -31.03 -7.28 15.84
N ARG A 12 -31.81 -7.85 14.91
CA ARG A 12 -32.63 -9.04 15.17
C ARG A 12 -31.76 -10.26 15.51
N GLU A 13 -30.71 -10.47 14.74
CA GLU A 13 -29.78 -11.60 14.91
C GLU A 13 -29.01 -11.51 16.23
N GLU A 14 -28.54 -10.31 16.60
CA GLU A 14 -27.90 -10.03 17.90
C GLU A 14 -28.86 -10.27 19.08
N ALA A 15 -30.15 -9.97 18.89
CA ALA A 15 -31.19 -10.26 19.87
C ALA A 15 -31.59 -11.75 19.92
N GLY A 16 -31.08 -12.60 19.02
CA GLY A 16 -31.44 -14.01 18.93
C GLY A 16 -32.88 -14.27 18.48
N VAL A 17 -33.59 -13.26 17.95
CA VAL A 17 -35.01 -13.36 17.59
C VAL A 17 -35.16 -14.01 16.21
N LYS A 18 -35.97 -15.08 16.11
CA LYS A 18 -36.24 -15.72 14.82
C LYS A 18 -37.21 -14.90 13.97
N GLN A 19 -37.09 -14.97 12.65
CA GLN A 19 -38.03 -14.31 11.73
C GLN A 19 -39.50 -14.67 12.01
N SER A 20 -39.78 -15.92 12.41
CA SER A 20 -41.13 -16.38 12.74
C SER A 20 -41.69 -15.73 14.02
N GLU A 21 -40.85 -15.49 15.01
CA GLU A 21 -41.21 -14.84 16.26
C GLU A 21 -41.46 -13.36 16.04
N LEU A 22 -40.57 -12.71 15.28
CA LEU A 22 -40.74 -11.32 14.90
C LEU A 22 -42.00 -11.10 14.03
N ALA A 23 -42.28 -12.00 13.09
CA ALA A 23 -43.48 -11.94 12.27
C ALA A 23 -44.75 -12.01 13.14
N LYS A 24 -44.76 -12.87 14.16
CA LYS A 24 -45.85 -12.95 15.13
C LYS A 24 -46.02 -11.66 15.92
N ALA A 25 -44.92 -11.05 16.39
CA ALA A 25 -44.95 -9.78 17.11
C ALA A 25 -45.42 -8.60 16.24
N LEU A 26 -45.09 -8.62 14.94
CA LEU A 26 -45.52 -7.61 13.96
C LEU A 26 -46.93 -7.83 13.39
N GLY A 27 -47.54 -9.01 13.64
CA GLY A 27 -48.83 -9.40 13.07
C GLY A 27 -48.78 -9.70 11.57
N VAL A 28 -47.64 -10.16 11.04
CA VAL A 28 -47.42 -10.47 9.61
C VAL A 28 -46.96 -11.93 9.42
N SER A 29 -46.89 -12.41 8.18
CA SER A 29 -46.32 -13.73 7.89
C SER A 29 -44.78 -13.71 7.90
N PRO A 30 -44.11 -14.83 8.23
CA PRO A 30 -42.64 -14.92 8.15
C PRO A 30 -42.08 -14.60 6.75
N SER A 31 -42.84 -14.87 5.69
CA SER A 31 -42.47 -14.51 4.32
C SER A 31 -42.47 -13.00 4.04
N VAL A 32 -43.22 -12.21 4.81
CA VAL A 32 -43.16 -10.74 4.73
C VAL A 32 -41.88 -10.24 5.38
N VAL A 33 -41.52 -10.73 6.56
CA VAL A 33 -40.24 -10.41 7.23
C VAL A 33 -39.06 -10.79 6.36
N SER A 34 -39.07 -11.99 5.76
CA SER A 34 -37.99 -12.42 4.86
C SER A 34 -37.89 -11.58 3.59
N ARG A 35 -38.99 -11.10 3.01
CA ARG A 35 -38.97 -10.20 1.85
C ARG A 35 -38.49 -8.80 2.24
N LEU A 36 -38.92 -8.32 3.41
CA LEU A 36 -38.43 -7.06 3.97
C LEU A 36 -36.92 -7.13 4.19
N GLU A 37 -36.39 -8.21 4.79
CA GLU A 37 -34.94 -8.38 5.01
C GLU A 37 -34.07 -8.53 3.74
N LYS A 38 -34.70 -8.58 2.55
CA LYS A 38 -34.04 -8.65 1.25
C LYS A 38 -34.03 -7.32 0.49
N THR A 39 -34.76 -6.31 0.96
CA THR A 39 -34.64 -4.96 0.41
C THR A 39 -33.39 -4.30 0.96
N ASP A 40 -32.91 -3.24 0.28
CA ASP A 40 -31.74 -2.49 0.75
C ASP A 40 -32.11 -1.58 1.93
N GLU A 41 -33.30 -0.96 1.86
CA GLU A 41 -33.80 -0.03 2.87
C GLU A 41 -35.24 -0.34 3.29
N THR A 42 -35.56 0.02 4.53
CA THR A 42 -36.90 -0.09 5.12
C THR A 42 -37.40 1.30 5.51
N GLU A 43 -38.64 1.64 5.15
CA GLU A 43 -39.27 2.91 5.54
C GLU A 43 -39.30 3.11 7.07
N ASP A 44 -39.09 4.35 7.52
CA ASP A 44 -38.93 4.73 8.93
C ASP A 44 -40.01 4.14 9.86
N ALA A 45 -41.29 4.26 9.49
CA ALA A 45 -42.40 3.77 10.30
C ALA A 45 -42.37 2.25 10.48
N MET A 46 -42.05 1.51 9.40
CA MET A 46 -41.94 0.05 9.47
C MET A 46 -40.67 -0.38 10.21
N ALA A 47 -39.56 0.33 10.03
CA ALA A 47 -38.30 0.07 10.73
C ALA A 47 -38.44 0.27 12.25
N ARG A 48 -39.13 1.32 12.70
CA ARG A 48 -39.47 1.53 14.12
C ARG A 48 -40.33 0.42 14.69
N ARG A 49 -41.36 -0.01 13.96
CA ARG A 49 -42.19 -1.16 14.37
C ARG A 49 -41.38 -2.44 14.46
N TYR A 50 -40.48 -2.66 13.50
CA TYR A 50 -39.57 -3.80 13.44
C TYR A 50 -38.67 -3.86 14.67
N LEU A 51 -37.97 -2.77 14.98
CA LEU A 51 -37.06 -2.68 16.13
C LEU A 51 -37.81 -2.69 17.47
N GLY A 52 -38.95 -2.00 17.55
CA GLY A 52 -39.81 -2.03 18.75
C GLY A 52 -40.38 -3.42 19.04
N ALA A 53 -40.64 -4.22 18.01
CA ALA A 53 -41.08 -5.61 18.17
C ALA A 53 -39.94 -6.56 18.60
N ILE A 54 -38.67 -6.20 18.36
CA ILE A 54 -37.50 -6.88 18.91
C ILE A 54 -37.34 -6.51 20.39
N GLY A 55 -37.58 -5.24 20.75
CA GLY A 55 -37.67 -4.77 22.14
C GLY A 55 -36.33 -4.76 22.88
N THR A 56 -35.25 -4.34 22.22
CA THR A 56 -33.89 -4.29 22.80
C THR A 56 -33.35 -2.86 22.88
N GLN A 57 -32.44 -2.62 23.83
CA GLN A 57 -31.72 -1.34 23.95
C GLN A 57 -30.96 -0.98 22.66
N VAL A 58 -30.43 -1.97 21.94
CA VAL A 58 -29.79 -1.78 20.63
C VAL A 58 -30.79 -1.26 19.60
N GLY A 59 -32.03 -1.77 19.62
CA GLY A 59 -33.10 -1.28 18.75
C GLY A 59 -33.44 0.19 19.00
N ASP A 60 -33.53 0.59 20.27
CA ASP A 60 -33.77 1.99 20.64
C ASP A 60 -32.59 2.89 20.20
N ALA A 61 -31.35 2.45 20.44
CA ALA A 61 -30.16 3.16 20.00
C ALA A 61 -30.07 3.33 18.47
N ILE A 62 -30.52 2.32 17.70
CA ILE A 62 -30.64 2.43 16.23
C ILE A 62 -31.66 3.51 15.88
N ILE A 63 -32.83 3.49 16.50
CA ILE A 63 -33.86 4.51 16.25
C ILE A 63 -33.31 5.91 16.52
N ASP A 64 -32.68 6.12 17.67
CA ASP A 64 -32.09 7.41 18.06
C ASP A 64 -31.00 7.84 17.08
N PHE A 65 -30.14 6.92 16.65
CA PHE A 65 -29.09 7.21 15.67
C PHE A 65 -29.65 7.65 14.32
N TYR A 66 -30.67 6.98 13.79
CA TYR A 66 -31.27 7.33 12.49
C TYR A 66 -32.17 8.57 12.54
N GLN A 67 -32.48 9.08 13.73
CA GLN A 67 -33.12 10.39 13.95
C GLN A 67 -32.15 11.56 13.94
N ARG A 68 -30.85 11.30 14.14
CA ARG A 68 -29.82 12.34 14.06
C ARG A 68 -29.87 13.00 12.68
N ASP A 69 -29.80 14.33 12.67
CA ASP A 69 -29.82 15.13 11.45
C ASP A 69 -28.39 15.35 10.96
N TRP A 70 -28.07 14.79 9.80
CA TRP A 70 -26.76 14.89 9.16
C TRP A 70 -26.88 15.85 7.98
N THR A 71 -26.13 16.94 8.03
CA THR A 71 -26.22 18.08 7.09
C THR A 71 -24.91 18.30 6.34
N PHE A 72 -23.77 18.17 7.01
CA PHE A 72 -22.45 18.42 6.43
C PHE A 72 -21.76 17.14 5.93
N SER A 73 -22.06 16.00 6.54
CA SER A 73 -21.43 14.72 6.23
C SER A 73 -22.44 13.62 5.85
N GLU A 74 -21.97 12.60 5.14
CA GLU A 74 -22.76 11.40 4.90
C GLU A 74 -22.96 10.62 6.21
N ARG A 75 -24.20 10.16 6.46
CA ARG A 75 -24.51 9.38 7.65
C ARG A 75 -23.88 7.97 7.56
N PRO A 76 -23.01 7.57 8.50
CA PRO A 76 -22.45 6.23 8.51
C PRO A 76 -23.50 5.17 8.91
N SER A 77 -23.18 3.90 8.70
CA SER A 77 -23.95 2.80 9.27
C SER A 77 -23.94 2.86 10.81
N PHE A 78 -25.02 2.43 11.46
CA PHE A 78 -25.07 2.29 12.92
C PHE A 78 -23.98 1.36 13.47
N TYR A 79 -23.49 0.43 12.66
CA TYR A 79 -22.41 -0.49 13.05
C TYR A 79 -21.01 0.02 12.68
N HIS A 80 -20.88 1.26 12.21
CA HIS A 80 -19.57 1.87 12.00
C HIS A 80 -18.87 2.06 13.36
N PRO A 81 -17.60 1.62 13.53
CA PRO A 81 -16.89 1.69 14.81
C PRO A 81 -16.78 3.13 15.33
N ASP A 82 -16.49 4.08 14.44
CA ASP A 82 -16.30 5.49 14.78
C ASP A 82 -17.56 6.37 14.65
N LYS A 83 -18.78 5.79 14.63
CA LYS A 83 -20.03 6.55 14.38
C LYS A 83 -20.27 7.71 15.34
N ASP A 84 -19.81 7.59 16.58
CA ASP A 84 -20.06 8.58 17.63
C ASP A 84 -19.13 9.79 17.49
N ILE A 85 -17.84 9.58 17.22
CA ILE A 85 -16.94 10.70 16.90
C ILE A 85 -17.32 11.38 15.58
N LEU A 86 -17.79 10.62 14.56
CA LEU A 86 -18.32 11.21 13.33
C LEU A 86 -19.55 12.09 13.60
N TRP A 87 -20.37 11.73 14.58
CA TRP A 87 -21.49 12.56 15.01
C TRP A 87 -21.02 13.82 15.75
N ASP A 88 -20.02 13.71 16.62
CA ASP A 88 -19.43 14.89 17.28
C ASP A 88 -18.89 15.88 16.24
N CYS A 89 -18.34 15.38 15.12
CA CYS A 89 -17.87 16.22 14.01
C CYS A 89 -19.00 16.95 13.32
N GLU A 90 -20.10 16.25 13.01
CA GLU A 90 -21.30 16.86 12.44
C GLU A 90 -21.84 17.97 13.36
N LEU A 91 -21.86 17.74 14.67
CA LEU A 91 -22.25 18.76 15.66
C LEU A 91 -21.29 19.94 15.68
N SER A 92 -19.97 19.71 15.67
CA SER A 92 -18.98 20.79 15.61
C SER A 92 -19.11 21.62 14.34
N LEU A 93 -19.32 21.00 13.18
CA LEU A 93 -19.54 21.70 11.91
C LEU A 93 -20.80 22.56 11.96
N LYS A 94 -21.89 22.04 12.55
CA LYS A 94 -23.12 22.81 12.80
C LYS A 94 -22.89 24.01 13.72
N LYS A 95 -22.12 23.83 14.81
CA LYS A 95 -21.79 24.93 15.73
C LYS A 95 -20.97 26.01 15.04
N LEU A 96 -19.94 25.62 14.27
CA LEU A 96 -19.13 26.57 13.49
C LEU A 96 -19.98 27.33 12.47
N ALA A 97 -20.88 26.65 11.74
CA ALA A 97 -21.78 27.30 10.80
C ALA A 97 -22.80 28.21 11.51
N SER A 98 -23.27 27.86 12.70
CA SER A 98 -24.14 28.73 13.49
C SER A 98 -23.41 29.99 13.97
N LEU A 99 -22.14 29.85 14.37
CA LEU A 99 -21.30 30.98 14.80
C LEU A 99 -21.10 31.99 13.67
N GLU A 100 -20.83 31.52 12.45
CA GLU A 100 -20.69 32.39 11.26
C GLU A 100 -21.97 33.17 10.91
N ASN A 101 -23.13 32.68 11.34
CA ASN A 101 -24.43 33.33 11.10
C ASN A 101 -24.91 34.19 12.29
N ASP A 102 -24.12 34.31 13.37
CA ASP A 102 -24.47 35.14 14.53
C ASP A 102 -24.33 36.64 14.18
N GLU A 103 -25.25 37.47 14.66
CA GLU A 103 -25.20 38.93 14.45
C GLU A 103 -23.97 39.58 15.11
N ASN A 104 -23.39 38.96 16.14
CA ASN A 104 -22.18 39.42 16.82
C ASN A 104 -20.91 38.69 16.35
N TYR A 105 -20.96 38.04 15.18
CA TYR A 105 -19.82 37.36 14.61
C TYR A 105 -18.66 38.32 14.35
N ASP A 106 -17.45 37.91 14.74
CA ASP A 106 -16.22 38.65 14.47
C ASP A 106 -15.49 38.00 13.30
N HIS A 107 -15.31 38.76 12.21
CA HIS A 107 -14.61 38.33 11.00
C HIS A 107 -13.16 37.90 11.26
N LEU A 108 -12.55 38.33 12.37
CA LEU A 108 -11.24 37.82 12.77
C LEU A 108 -11.27 36.29 13.01
N LEU A 109 -12.43 35.65 13.18
CA LEU A 109 -12.58 34.20 13.31
C LEU A 109 -12.77 33.45 11.99
N ASP A 110 -12.81 34.12 10.84
CA ASP A 110 -13.04 33.47 9.54
C ASP A 110 -11.98 32.39 9.27
N LEU A 111 -10.70 32.76 9.37
CA LEU A 111 -9.60 31.87 9.06
C LEU A 111 -9.50 30.62 9.98
N PRO A 112 -9.54 30.71 11.33
CA PRO A 112 -9.44 29.55 12.20
C PRO A 112 -10.66 28.66 12.04
N ILE A 113 -11.85 29.23 11.84
CA ILE A 113 -13.05 28.45 11.55
C ILE A 113 -12.88 27.68 10.25
N GLN A 114 -12.46 28.32 9.16
CA GLN A 114 -12.23 27.67 7.87
C GLN A 114 -11.17 26.55 7.96
N LYS A 115 -10.03 26.81 8.63
CA LYS A 115 -8.97 25.80 8.83
C LYS A 115 -9.44 24.63 9.68
N THR A 116 -10.17 24.91 10.75
CA THR A 116 -10.70 23.88 11.65
C THR A 116 -11.75 23.03 10.94
N ARG A 117 -12.67 23.67 10.21
CA ARG A 117 -13.65 23.01 9.33
C ARG A 117 -12.95 22.10 8.32
N GLY A 118 -11.95 22.60 7.61
CA GLY A 118 -11.16 21.81 6.65
C GLY A 118 -10.52 20.58 7.28
N SER A 119 -9.89 20.73 8.45
CA SER A 119 -9.29 19.62 9.19
C SER A 119 -10.31 18.57 9.64
N ILE A 120 -11.48 19.01 10.13
CA ILE A 120 -12.59 18.12 10.51
C ILE A 120 -13.06 17.33 9.29
N ILE A 121 -13.31 18.00 8.16
CA ILE A 121 -13.80 17.35 6.93
C ILE A 121 -12.80 16.28 6.46
N VAL A 122 -11.54 16.65 6.22
CA VAL A 122 -10.51 15.72 5.70
C VAL A 122 -10.33 14.51 6.62
N SER A 123 -10.27 14.74 7.93
CA SER A 123 -10.09 13.66 8.90
C SER A 123 -11.35 12.77 9.00
N SER A 124 -12.54 13.37 8.93
CA SER A 124 -13.81 12.63 8.95
C SER A 124 -14.00 11.76 7.70
N GLU A 125 -13.63 12.23 6.51
CA GLU A 125 -13.69 11.47 5.26
C GLU A 125 -12.77 10.25 5.31
N TYR A 126 -11.57 10.40 5.89
CA TYR A 126 -10.66 9.28 6.10
C TYR A 126 -11.28 8.23 7.05
N ILE A 127 -11.85 8.66 8.17
CA ILE A 127 -12.38 7.77 9.21
C ILE A 127 -13.66 7.08 8.75
N PHE A 128 -14.53 7.78 8.02
CA PHE A 128 -15.78 7.26 7.45
C PHE A 128 -15.54 6.03 6.58
N ARG A 129 -14.42 6.02 5.85
CA ARG A 129 -13.99 4.86 5.07
C ARG A 129 -13.41 3.78 5.99
N LEU A 130 -13.87 2.54 5.82
CA LEU A 130 -13.37 1.36 6.53
C LEU A 130 -12.39 0.51 5.72
N ASP A 131 -12.14 0.85 4.45
CA ASP A 131 -11.29 0.04 3.58
C ASP A 131 -9.80 0.20 3.89
N HIS A 132 -9.08 -0.90 4.07
CA HIS A 132 -7.63 -0.88 4.30
C HIS A 132 -6.95 -2.00 3.52
N THR A 133 -5.67 -1.83 3.25
CA THR A 133 -4.86 -2.84 2.55
C THR A 133 -3.77 -3.37 3.45
N ILE A 134 -3.54 -4.69 3.42
CA ILE A 134 -2.38 -5.34 4.05
C ILE A 134 -1.52 -5.91 2.93
N ALA A 135 -0.37 -5.30 2.68
CA ALA A 135 0.56 -5.69 1.61
C ALA A 135 1.72 -6.51 2.17
N TRP A 136 1.88 -7.74 1.68
CA TRP A 136 2.89 -8.69 2.12
C TRP A 136 4.12 -8.61 1.23
N ILE A 137 5.25 -8.14 1.77
CA ILE A 137 6.46 -7.81 1.02
C ILE A 137 7.63 -8.62 1.57
N GLY A 138 8.42 -9.26 0.71
CA GLY A 138 9.59 -10.02 1.17
C GLY A 138 10.19 -10.92 0.10
N PRO A 139 11.31 -11.62 0.40
CA PRO A 139 12.04 -12.40 -0.59
C PRO A 139 11.21 -13.53 -1.21
N ILE A 140 11.68 -14.03 -2.35
CA ILE A 140 11.13 -15.24 -2.95
C ILE A 140 11.35 -16.42 -2.02
N GLY A 141 10.31 -17.24 -1.87
CA GLY A 141 10.40 -18.48 -1.12
C GLY A 141 10.52 -18.30 0.38
N VAL A 142 10.32 -17.10 0.95
CA VAL A 142 10.31 -16.86 2.42
C VAL A 142 9.08 -17.48 3.11
N GLY A 143 7.99 -17.67 2.37
CA GLY A 143 6.75 -18.30 2.88
C GLY A 143 5.53 -17.39 2.94
N LYS A 144 5.56 -16.21 2.29
CA LYS A 144 4.46 -15.22 2.27
C LYS A 144 3.11 -15.84 1.95
N THR A 145 3.00 -16.47 0.77
CA THR A 145 1.76 -17.08 0.28
C THR A 145 1.23 -18.16 1.22
N THR A 146 2.12 -18.97 1.84
CA THR A 146 1.75 -19.96 2.85
C THR A 146 1.21 -19.29 4.11
N ALA A 147 1.95 -18.33 4.66
CA ALA A 147 1.58 -17.62 5.86
C ALA A 147 0.24 -16.90 5.69
N LEU A 148 0.10 -16.16 4.59
CA LEU A 148 -1.11 -15.48 4.20
C LEU A 148 -2.29 -16.45 4.13
N SER A 149 -2.16 -17.59 3.43
CA SER A 149 -3.27 -18.53 3.28
C SER A 149 -3.75 -19.09 4.62
N HIS A 150 -2.84 -19.35 5.54
CA HIS A 150 -3.18 -19.82 6.89
C HIS A 150 -3.82 -18.72 7.73
N LEU A 151 -3.32 -17.49 7.64
CA LEU A 151 -3.84 -16.35 8.38
C LEU A 151 -5.21 -15.92 7.88
N THR A 152 -5.50 -16.04 6.59
CA THR A 152 -6.81 -15.69 6.03
C THR A 152 -7.82 -16.82 6.08
N GLY A 153 -7.42 -18.02 6.48
CA GLY A 153 -8.30 -19.20 6.47
C GLY A 153 -8.54 -19.77 5.06
N LEU A 154 -7.80 -19.30 4.05
CA LEU A 154 -7.88 -19.78 2.67
C LEU A 154 -7.08 -21.08 2.49
N ILE A 155 -7.54 -22.11 3.17
CA ILE A 155 -6.98 -23.46 3.21
C ILE A 155 -8.03 -24.47 2.76
N ILE A 156 -7.63 -25.44 1.95
CA ILE A 156 -8.47 -26.55 1.48
C ILE A 156 -7.92 -27.90 1.95
N ASP A 157 -8.78 -28.89 2.10
CA ASP A 157 -8.35 -30.27 2.34
C ASP A 157 -7.88 -30.90 1.03
N GLY A 158 -6.58 -31.19 0.94
CA GLY A 158 -5.93 -31.87 -0.17
C GLY A 158 -5.62 -33.33 0.11
N SER A 159 -5.10 -34.04 -0.90
CA SER A 159 -4.75 -35.47 -0.82
C SER A 159 -3.69 -35.80 0.23
N SER A 160 -2.91 -34.81 0.66
CA SER A 160 -1.84 -34.93 1.66
C SER A 160 -2.08 -34.05 2.90
N GLY A 161 -3.35 -33.71 3.18
CA GLY A 161 -3.77 -32.87 4.29
C GLY A 161 -4.12 -31.45 3.86
N LYS A 162 -4.13 -30.51 4.81
CA LYS A 162 -4.45 -29.10 4.57
C LYS A 162 -3.46 -28.44 3.63
N GLN A 163 -3.96 -27.77 2.59
CA GLN A 163 -3.18 -27.11 1.55
C GLN A 163 -3.63 -25.67 1.33
N PRO A 164 -2.71 -24.72 1.09
CA PRO A 164 -3.04 -23.37 0.66
C PRO A 164 -3.90 -23.34 -0.61
N VAL A 165 -4.88 -22.43 -0.66
CA VAL A 165 -5.67 -22.16 -1.87
C VAL A 165 -4.78 -21.64 -3.01
N PHE A 166 -3.79 -20.82 -2.67
CA PHE A 166 -2.84 -20.28 -3.62
C PHE A 166 -1.63 -21.22 -3.80
N PRO A 167 -1.05 -21.28 -5.00
CA PRO A 167 0.22 -21.97 -5.20
C PRO A 167 1.31 -21.41 -4.26
N ALA A 168 1.77 -22.23 -3.29
CA ALA A 168 2.75 -21.79 -2.27
C ALA A 168 4.00 -22.69 -2.10
N THR A 169 4.05 -23.90 -2.66
CA THR A 169 5.10 -24.91 -2.37
C THR A 169 6.13 -25.05 -3.49
N GLY A 170 7.42 -25.15 -3.16
CA GLY A 170 8.59 -25.32 -4.05
C GLY A 170 8.30 -25.63 -5.52
N GLY A 171 8.31 -24.59 -6.36
CA GLY A 171 7.99 -24.63 -7.79
C GLY A 171 6.57 -24.19 -8.12
N ARG A 172 5.61 -24.27 -7.20
CA ARG A 172 4.23 -23.79 -7.31
C ARG A 172 4.13 -22.38 -6.73
N THR A 173 4.77 -21.40 -7.36
CA THR A 173 4.88 -20.01 -6.86
C THR A 173 4.09 -19.05 -7.76
N THR A 174 3.68 -17.91 -7.20
CA THR A 174 2.91 -16.87 -7.89
C THR A 174 3.74 -16.16 -8.96
N ILE A 175 3.23 -16.05 -10.20
CA ILE A 175 3.89 -15.33 -11.31
C ILE A 175 3.61 -13.82 -11.29
N CYS A 176 2.55 -13.43 -10.57
CA CYS A 176 2.07 -12.06 -10.48
C CYS A 176 1.63 -11.74 -9.05
N GLU A 177 1.29 -10.47 -8.83
CA GLU A 177 0.62 -10.06 -7.60
C GLU A 177 -0.75 -10.73 -7.48
N VAL A 178 -1.12 -11.10 -6.25
CA VAL A 178 -2.45 -11.63 -5.93
C VAL A 178 -3.11 -10.74 -4.89
N VAL A 179 -4.27 -10.19 -5.23
CA VAL A 179 -5.10 -9.39 -4.32
C VAL A 179 -6.30 -10.20 -3.89
N ILE A 180 -6.63 -10.21 -2.61
CA ILE A 180 -7.77 -10.91 -2.03
C ILE A 180 -8.72 -9.86 -1.47
N ARG A 181 -9.99 -9.93 -1.86
CA ARG A 181 -11.03 -9.00 -1.44
C ARG A 181 -12.28 -9.73 -0.96
N PRO A 182 -12.94 -9.22 0.10
CA PRO A 182 -14.28 -9.66 0.45
C PRO A 182 -15.27 -9.30 -0.67
N ALA A 183 -16.22 -10.18 -0.92
CA ALA A 183 -17.31 -9.99 -1.89
C ALA A 183 -18.51 -10.88 -1.53
N PRO A 184 -19.70 -10.69 -2.13
CA PRO A 184 -20.85 -11.57 -1.86
C PRO A 184 -20.68 -13.01 -2.35
N ALA A 185 -19.75 -13.26 -3.29
CA ALA A 185 -19.56 -14.56 -3.94
C ALA A 185 -18.08 -14.79 -4.26
N PHE A 186 -17.71 -16.05 -4.55
CA PHE A 186 -16.36 -16.33 -5.02
C PHE A 186 -16.18 -15.83 -6.45
N GLY A 187 -14.99 -15.33 -6.76
CA GLY A 187 -14.65 -14.89 -8.10
C GLY A 187 -13.16 -14.74 -8.31
N VAL A 188 -12.75 -14.73 -9.57
CA VAL A 188 -11.37 -14.46 -9.98
C VAL A 188 -11.43 -13.44 -11.11
N ALA A 189 -10.80 -12.29 -10.91
CA ALA A 189 -10.53 -11.30 -11.95
C ALA A 189 -9.03 -11.28 -12.28
N VAL A 190 -8.71 -11.06 -13.54
CA VAL A 190 -7.36 -11.05 -14.07
C VAL A 190 -7.14 -9.77 -14.84
N GLU A 191 -6.11 -9.03 -14.46
CA GLU A 191 -5.55 -7.97 -15.30
C GLU A 191 -4.52 -8.64 -16.23
N PRO A 192 -4.76 -8.71 -17.56
CA PRO A 192 -3.85 -9.39 -18.47
C PRO A 192 -2.65 -8.50 -18.81
N MET A 193 -1.50 -9.12 -19.02
CA MET A 193 -0.35 -8.47 -19.67
C MET A 193 -0.72 -8.07 -21.10
N THR A 194 -0.14 -6.96 -21.58
CA THR A 194 -0.27 -6.57 -23.00
C THR A 194 0.40 -7.61 -23.91
N GLU A 195 -0.09 -7.73 -25.15
CA GLU A 195 0.49 -8.66 -26.13
C GLU A 195 1.98 -8.39 -26.36
N ASP A 196 2.39 -7.12 -26.40
CA ASP A 196 3.79 -6.72 -26.51
C ASP A 196 4.63 -7.20 -25.31
N ALA A 197 4.10 -7.08 -24.09
CA ALA A 197 4.78 -7.57 -22.90
C ALA A 197 4.95 -9.10 -22.94
N VAL A 198 3.91 -9.83 -23.38
CA VAL A 198 3.98 -11.29 -23.57
C VAL A 198 5.00 -11.67 -24.64
N ARG A 199 5.03 -10.96 -25.78
CA ARG A 199 6.00 -11.16 -26.86
C ARG A 199 7.43 -10.95 -26.40
N LEU A 200 7.67 -9.93 -25.57
CA LEU A 200 8.99 -9.70 -24.95
C LEU A 200 9.39 -10.84 -24.02
N LEU A 201 8.47 -11.40 -23.24
CA LEU A 201 8.76 -12.57 -22.39
C LEU A 201 9.12 -13.81 -23.22
N VAL A 202 8.38 -14.07 -24.31
CA VAL A 202 8.70 -15.17 -25.24
C VAL A 202 10.07 -14.96 -25.88
N ARG A 203 10.38 -13.72 -26.29
CA ARG A 203 11.71 -13.37 -26.83
C ARG A 203 12.82 -13.62 -25.82
N ASP A 204 12.62 -13.27 -24.55
CA ASP A 204 13.59 -13.53 -23.48
C ASP A 204 13.81 -15.05 -23.27
N MET A 205 12.74 -15.85 -23.32
CA MET A 205 12.83 -17.31 -23.25
C MET A 205 13.65 -17.89 -24.41
N VAL A 206 13.32 -17.51 -25.65
CA VAL A 206 14.01 -18.00 -26.86
C VAL A 206 15.47 -17.59 -26.87
N ARG A 207 15.78 -16.33 -26.52
CA ARG A 207 17.16 -15.85 -26.42
C ARG A 207 17.96 -16.56 -25.34
N GLY A 208 17.36 -16.76 -24.16
CA GLY A 208 18.01 -17.48 -23.06
C GLY A 208 18.42 -18.90 -23.47
N ILE A 209 17.57 -19.56 -24.26
CA ILE A 209 17.85 -20.90 -24.79
C ILE A 209 18.90 -20.85 -25.91
N SER A 210 18.80 -19.89 -26.83
CA SER A 210 19.76 -19.71 -27.93
C SER A 210 21.19 -19.45 -27.44
N LEU A 211 21.35 -18.69 -26.35
CA LEU A 211 22.64 -18.29 -25.81
C LEU A 211 23.16 -19.21 -24.70
N GLY A 212 22.32 -20.11 -24.19
CA GLY A 212 22.64 -20.96 -23.03
C GLY A 212 22.75 -20.21 -21.70
N GLU A 213 22.45 -18.90 -21.67
CA GLU A 213 22.51 -18.03 -20.50
C GLU A 213 21.31 -17.08 -20.44
N GLY A 214 20.71 -16.95 -19.25
CA GLY A 214 19.56 -16.08 -19.01
C GLY A 214 18.20 -16.75 -19.22
N GLY A 215 17.17 -15.94 -19.47
CA GLY A 215 15.80 -16.38 -19.68
C GLY A 215 14.82 -15.93 -18.60
N LEU A 216 13.61 -16.51 -18.66
CA LEU A 216 12.53 -16.23 -17.73
C LEU A 216 12.77 -16.88 -16.36
N THR A 217 12.07 -16.39 -15.33
CA THR A 217 11.98 -17.13 -14.07
C THR A 217 11.31 -18.48 -14.31
N THR A 218 11.64 -19.48 -13.49
CA THR A 218 11.12 -20.86 -13.65
C THR A 218 9.60 -20.91 -13.76
N GLU A 219 8.89 -20.06 -13.00
CA GLU A 219 7.44 -19.99 -12.98
C GLU A 219 6.87 -19.38 -14.26
N MET A 220 7.51 -18.32 -14.76
CA MET A 220 7.10 -17.64 -15.99
C MET A 220 7.44 -18.48 -17.23
N ASP A 221 8.61 -19.11 -17.27
CA ASP A 221 9.00 -20.09 -18.30
C ASP A 221 7.96 -21.21 -18.40
N ARG A 222 7.57 -21.79 -17.26
CA ARG A 222 6.51 -22.81 -17.21
C ARG A 222 5.19 -22.28 -17.77
N ALA A 223 4.75 -21.09 -17.37
CA ALA A 223 3.48 -20.53 -17.81
C ALA A 223 3.47 -20.30 -19.33
N VAL A 224 4.55 -19.72 -19.87
CA VAL A 224 4.75 -19.54 -21.32
C VAL A 224 4.73 -20.87 -22.05
N ARG A 225 5.48 -21.87 -21.57
CA ARG A 225 5.52 -23.21 -22.18
C ARG A 225 4.17 -23.91 -22.17
N ASN A 226 3.40 -23.77 -21.10
CA ASN A 226 2.09 -24.38 -20.99
C ASN A 226 1.08 -23.76 -21.96
N MET A 227 1.10 -22.43 -22.15
CA MET A 227 0.20 -21.78 -23.11
C MET A 227 0.55 -22.12 -24.56
N ALA A 228 1.85 -22.19 -24.88
CA ALA A 228 2.35 -22.49 -26.21
C ALA A 228 2.42 -24.00 -26.53
N ASP A 229 2.07 -24.84 -25.56
CA ASP A 229 2.19 -26.31 -25.62
C ASP A 229 3.59 -26.82 -26.03
N VAL A 230 4.63 -26.24 -25.44
CA VAL A 230 6.06 -26.56 -25.66
C VAL A 230 6.72 -27.04 -24.36
N LYS A 231 5.99 -27.85 -23.59
CA LYS A 231 6.43 -28.39 -22.30
C LYS A 231 7.61 -29.34 -22.51
N ARG A 232 8.61 -29.27 -21.62
CA ARG A 232 9.71 -30.24 -21.60
C ARG A 232 9.15 -31.63 -21.24
N PRO A 233 9.24 -32.64 -22.13
CA PRO A 233 8.77 -33.98 -21.81
C PRO A 233 9.65 -34.58 -20.70
N LYS A 234 9.04 -35.41 -19.83
CA LYS A 234 9.81 -36.09 -18.76
C LYS A 234 10.88 -37.01 -19.37
N GLY A 235 12.12 -36.83 -18.95
CA GLY A 235 13.25 -37.68 -19.39
C GLY A 235 13.81 -37.36 -20.76
N VAL A 236 13.37 -36.28 -21.43
CA VAL A 236 13.90 -35.83 -22.72
C VAL A 236 15.00 -34.80 -22.53
N ILE A 237 16.09 -34.95 -23.28
CA ILE A 237 17.29 -34.10 -23.23
C ILE A 237 17.14 -32.85 -24.11
N VAL A 238 16.34 -32.93 -25.19
CA VAL A 238 16.18 -31.84 -26.18
C VAL A 238 14.99 -30.95 -25.82
N ASP A 239 15.22 -29.65 -25.68
CA ASP A 239 14.19 -28.66 -25.36
C ASP A 239 13.31 -28.37 -26.59
N PRO A 240 11.97 -28.47 -26.52
CA PRO A 240 11.08 -28.16 -27.64
C PRO A 240 11.25 -26.75 -28.22
N VAL A 241 11.64 -25.77 -27.41
CA VAL A 241 11.92 -24.42 -27.91
C VAL A 241 13.22 -24.38 -28.71
N SER A 242 14.21 -25.21 -28.38
CA SER A 242 15.42 -25.38 -29.20
C SER A 242 15.07 -25.98 -30.56
N LEU A 243 14.17 -26.96 -30.62
CA LEU A 243 13.70 -27.53 -31.90
C LEU A 243 13.01 -26.46 -32.77
N ILE A 244 12.14 -25.64 -32.18
CA ILE A 244 11.51 -24.52 -32.89
C ILE A 244 12.57 -23.53 -33.40
N LEU A 245 13.60 -23.25 -32.61
CA LEU A 245 14.69 -22.37 -33.01
C LEU A 245 15.51 -22.98 -34.18
N GLU A 246 15.80 -24.28 -34.12
CA GLU A 246 16.48 -25.02 -35.19
C GLU A 246 15.66 -25.05 -36.49
N GLU A 247 14.35 -25.29 -36.40
CA GLU A 247 13.40 -25.23 -37.53
C GLU A 247 13.44 -23.89 -38.26
N ASN A 248 13.68 -22.80 -37.52
CA ASN A 248 13.79 -21.44 -38.04
C ASN A 248 15.26 -21.02 -38.28
N ASN A 249 16.18 -21.96 -38.50
CA ASN A 249 17.60 -21.69 -38.77
C ASN A 249 18.30 -20.78 -37.73
N GLY A 250 17.88 -20.83 -36.47
CA GLY A 250 18.39 -19.95 -35.41
C GLY A 250 17.78 -18.54 -35.39
N ALA A 251 16.80 -18.23 -36.24
CA ALA A 251 16.14 -16.93 -36.28
C ALA A 251 15.22 -16.76 -35.06
N VAL A 252 15.71 -16.01 -34.06
CA VAL A 252 14.99 -15.75 -32.80
C VAL A 252 13.60 -15.15 -33.04
N ASP A 253 13.47 -14.17 -33.94
CA ASP A 253 12.20 -13.48 -34.16
C ASP A 253 11.15 -14.38 -34.82
N GLU A 254 11.55 -15.26 -35.74
CA GLU A 254 10.65 -16.24 -36.36
C GLU A 254 10.18 -17.29 -35.34
N ALA A 255 11.10 -17.78 -34.50
CA ALA A 255 10.78 -18.68 -33.40
C ALA A 255 9.81 -18.05 -32.38
N VAL A 256 9.99 -16.75 -32.08
CA VAL A 256 9.08 -15.99 -31.22
C VAL A 256 7.68 -15.93 -31.82
N GLU A 257 7.54 -15.61 -33.11
CA GLU A 257 6.22 -15.58 -33.78
C GLU A 257 5.55 -16.94 -33.76
N GLN A 258 6.30 -18.01 -34.04
CA GLN A 258 5.78 -19.37 -34.01
C GLN A 258 5.25 -19.73 -32.61
N ILE A 259 5.95 -19.34 -31.54
CA ILE A 259 5.51 -19.58 -30.17
C ILE A 259 4.28 -18.72 -29.82
N ILE A 260 4.27 -17.44 -30.19
CA ILE A 260 3.14 -16.53 -29.93
C ILE A 260 1.87 -17.02 -30.63
N LEU A 261 1.98 -17.50 -31.88
CA LEU A 261 0.86 -18.10 -32.60
C LEU A 261 0.29 -19.32 -31.87
N ARG A 262 1.15 -20.18 -31.30
CA ARG A 262 0.73 -21.35 -30.49
C ARG A 262 0.04 -20.97 -29.19
N MET A 263 0.40 -19.82 -28.59
CA MET A 263 -0.21 -19.34 -27.35
C MET A 263 -1.68 -18.94 -27.51
N ASN A 264 -2.12 -18.67 -28.74
CA ASN A 264 -3.52 -18.41 -29.08
C ASN A 264 -4.14 -17.26 -28.25
N LEU A 265 -3.39 -16.16 -28.12
CA LEU A 265 -3.76 -15.01 -27.29
C LEU A 265 -5.12 -14.40 -27.67
N LYS A 266 -5.50 -14.45 -28.95
CA LYS A 266 -6.78 -13.92 -29.45
C LYS A 266 -8.02 -14.64 -28.91
N GLN A 267 -7.88 -15.87 -28.41
CA GLN A 267 -8.98 -16.61 -27.77
C GLN A 267 -8.97 -16.46 -26.24
N ARG A 268 -7.90 -15.89 -25.67
CA ARG A 268 -7.68 -15.72 -24.23
C ARG A 268 -8.09 -14.33 -23.77
N THR A 269 -9.37 -13.99 -23.95
CA THR A 269 -9.90 -12.65 -23.74
C THR A 269 -10.70 -12.46 -22.45
N GLU A 270 -10.86 -13.52 -21.64
CA GLU A 270 -11.57 -13.41 -20.37
C GLU A 270 -10.76 -12.56 -19.38
N THR A 271 -11.46 -11.75 -18.59
CA THR A 271 -10.89 -10.91 -17.53
C THR A 271 -11.51 -11.18 -16.17
N GLN A 272 -12.62 -11.95 -16.11
CA GLN A 272 -13.25 -12.34 -14.85
C GLN A 272 -14.10 -13.60 -14.98
N ILE A 273 -14.19 -14.36 -13.89
CA ILE A 273 -15.11 -15.48 -13.69
C ILE A 273 -15.68 -15.42 -12.27
N ILE A 274 -16.98 -15.71 -12.10
CA ILE A 274 -17.70 -15.62 -10.81
C ILE A 274 -18.44 -16.94 -10.57
N LEU A 275 -18.44 -17.40 -9.32
CA LEU A 275 -19.16 -18.58 -8.88
C LEU A 275 -20.15 -18.21 -7.76
N SER A 276 -21.43 -18.52 -7.97
CA SER A 276 -22.50 -18.23 -7.01
C SER A 276 -22.49 -19.12 -5.77
N GLU A 277 -21.82 -20.28 -5.79
CA GLU A 277 -21.70 -21.16 -4.62
C GLU A 277 -20.77 -20.53 -3.57
N THR A 278 -21.23 -20.33 -2.33
CA THR A 278 -20.45 -19.70 -1.25
C THR A 278 -19.97 -20.70 -0.19
N ASN A 279 -19.70 -21.94 -0.58
CA ASN A 279 -19.29 -23.03 0.32
C ASN A 279 -17.88 -23.55 -0.02
N GLU A 280 -17.42 -24.60 0.65
CA GLU A 280 -16.07 -25.15 0.48
C GLU A 280 -15.76 -25.57 -0.99
N LYS A 281 -16.77 -25.98 -1.75
CA LYS A 281 -16.61 -26.26 -3.18
C LYS A 281 -16.18 -25.01 -3.96
N GLY A 282 -16.70 -23.85 -3.58
CA GLY A 282 -16.28 -22.58 -4.15
C GLY A 282 -14.82 -22.25 -3.85
N LEU A 283 -14.34 -22.56 -2.66
CA LEU A 283 -12.93 -22.38 -2.31
C LEU A 283 -12.00 -23.29 -3.12
N ARG A 284 -12.40 -24.54 -3.35
CA ARG A 284 -11.68 -25.48 -4.25
C ARG A 284 -11.69 -24.98 -5.69
N TRP A 285 -12.83 -24.49 -6.17
CA TRP A 285 -12.95 -23.89 -7.50
C TRP A 285 -12.02 -22.68 -7.68
N VAL A 286 -11.90 -21.80 -6.68
CA VAL A 286 -10.94 -20.69 -6.70
C VAL A 286 -9.51 -21.23 -6.84
N SER A 287 -9.15 -22.19 -5.98
CA SER A 287 -7.80 -22.78 -6.01
C SER A 287 -7.46 -23.39 -7.37
N GLU A 288 -8.38 -24.14 -7.97
CA GLU A 288 -8.21 -24.74 -9.30
C GLU A 288 -8.03 -23.67 -10.38
N ASN A 289 -8.87 -22.65 -10.42
CA ASN A 289 -8.81 -21.63 -11.47
C ASN A 289 -7.58 -20.74 -11.34
N VAL A 290 -7.27 -20.27 -10.12
CA VAL A 290 -6.05 -19.49 -9.87
C VAL A 290 -4.81 -20.29 -10.23
N THR A 291 -4.76 -21.58 -9.89
CA THR A 291 -3.64 -22.47 -10.28
C THR A 291 -3.53 -22.62 -11.79
N LYS A 292 -4.65 -22.84 -12.51
CA LYS A 292 -4.66 -22.94 -13.98
C LYS A 292 -4.20 -21.63 -14.63
N ILE A 293 -4.65 -20.48 -14.12
CA ILE A 293 -4.24 -19.16 -14.62
C ILE A 293 -2.74 -18.94 -14.37
N ASN A 294 -2.27 -19.14 -13.13
CA ASN A 294 -0.88 -18.99 -12.73
C ASN A 294 0.07 -19.90 -13.55
N TYR A 295 -0.42 -21.05 -14.03
CA TYR A 295 0.35 -21.97 -14.86
C TYR A 295 0.14 -21.78 -16.36
N GLY A 296 -0.61 -20.79 -16.82
CA GLY A 296 -0.89 -20.60 -18.25
C GLY A 296 -1.70 -21.74 -18.88
N GLN A 297 -2.46 -22.48 -18.07
CA GLN A 297 -3.25 -23.65 -18.49
C GLN A 297 -4.73 -23.30 -18.71
N HIS A 298 -5.22 -22.20 -18.17
CA HIS A 298 -6.62 -21.80 -18.34
C HIS A 298 -6.87 -21.38 -19.80
N PRO A 299 -7.87 -21.89 -20.52
CA PRO A 299 -8.06 -21.60 -21.94
C PRO A 299 -8.54 -20.16 -22.22
N GLY A 300 -9.27 -19.55 -21.29
CA GLY A 300 -9.85 -18.20 -21.45
C GLY A 300 -8.96 -17.03 -21.03
N PHE A 301 -7.88 -17.25 -20.27
CA PHE A 301 -7.05 -16.17 -19.70
C PHE A 301 -5.66 -16.12 -20.34
N SER A 302 -5.14 -14.90 -20.54
CA SER A 302 -3.74 -14.64 -20.91
C SER A 302 -2.83 -14.66 -19.67
N LEU A 303 -1.54 -14.35 -19.85
CA LEU A 303 -0.64 -14.14 -18.71
C LEU A 303 -1.12 -12.97 -17.85
N PRO A 304 -1.26 -13.15 -16.53
CA PRO A 304 -1.70 -12.10 -15.62
C PRO A 304 -0.56 -11.15 -15.27
N SER A 305 -0.82 -9.84 -15.31
CA SER A 305 -0.02 -8.85 -14.56
C SER A 305 -0.41 -8.83 -13.09
N LYS A 306 -1.68 -9.12 -12.79
CA LYS A 306 -2.28 -9.19 -11.45
C LYS A 306 -3.53 -10.08 -11.44
N ILE A 307 -3.75 -10.80 -10.34
CA ILE A 307 -4.95 -11.60 -10.09
C ILE A 307 -5.69 -11.03 -8.88
N THR A 308 -6.97 -10.76 -9.00
CA THR A 308 -7.85 -10.42 -7.86
C THR A 308 -8.78 -11.59 -7.58
N VAL A 309 -8.77 -12.08 -6.34
CA VAL A 309 -9.61 -13.15 -5.84
C VAL A 309 -10.65 -12.57 -4.91
N PHE A 310 -11.91 -12.80 -5.26
CA PHE A 310 -13.07 -12.42 -4.48
C PHE A 310 -13.50 -13.61 -3.63
N VAL A 311 -13.72 -13.35 -2.35
CA VAL A 311 -14.03 -14.37 -1.34
C VAL A 311 -15.25 -13.90 -0.54
N PRO A 312 -16.25 -14.76 -0.28
CA PRO A 312 -17.35 -14.46 0.63
C PRO A 312 -16.85 -13.95 1.99
N GLU A 313 -17.50 -12.92 2.53
CA GLU A 313 -17.12 -12.30 3.82
C GLU A 313 -17.00 -13.34 4.95
N SER A 314 -17.82 -14.41 4.93
CA SER A 314 -17.77 -15.51 5.90
C SER A 314 -16.47 -16.31 5.91
N TYR A 315 -15.66 -16.22 4.85
CA TYR A 315 -14.36 -16.90 4.74
C TYR A 315 -13.19 -15.99 5.09
N PHE A 316 -13.45 -14.71 5.30
CA PHE A 316 -12.46 -13.77 5.79
C PHE A 316 -12.50 -13.76 7.32
N ARG A 317 -11.35 -13.66 7.99
CA ARG A 317 -11.35 -13.51 9.45
C ARG A 317 -12.04 -12.22 9.84
N ASN A 318 -12.85 -12.26 10.90
CA ASN A 318 -13.53 -11.09 11.42
C ASN A 318 -12.52 -9.95 11.65
N SER A 319 -12.86 -8.80 11.10
CA SER A 319 -12.21 -7.50 11.30
C SER A 319 -13.32 -6.46 11.33
N GLU A 320 -13.11 -5.37 12.06
CA GLU A 320 -14.00 -4.20 12.02
C GLU A 320 -13.83 -3.41 10.70
N TYR A 321 -12.82 -3.76 9.90
CA TYR A 321 -12.41 -3.05 8.70
C TYR A 321 -12.62 -3.88 7.43
N ASN A 322 -12.81 -3.19 6.31
CA ASN A 322 -12.93 -3.80 4.99
C ASN A 322 -11.52 -4.05 4.41
N LEU A 323 -10.93 -5.19 4.76
CA LEU A 323 -9.54 -5.48 4.44
C LEU A 323 -9.37 -6.07 3.03
N SER A 324 -8.43 -5.50 2.26
CA SER A 324 -7.84 -6.10 1.07
C SER A 324 -6.46 -6.67 1.43
N ILE A 325 -6.14 -7.87 0.98
CA ILE A 325 -4.83 -8.48 1.25
C ILE A 325 -4.09 -8.64 -0.05
N VAL A 326 -2.83 -8.20 -0.08
CA VAL A 326 -1.98 -8.25 -1.27
C VAL A 326 -0.78 -9.15 -0.99
N ASP A 327 -0.64 -10.21 -1.77
CA ASP A 327 0.60 -10.99 -1.87
C ASP A 327 1.45 -10.43 -3.01
N THR A 328 2.54 -9.74 -2.66
CA THR A 328 3.41 -9.11 -3.66
C THR A 328 4.38 -10.12 -4.28
N LYS A 329 4.82 -9.86 -5.51
CA LYS A 329 5.93 -10.62 -6.12
C LYS A 329 7.17 -10.50 -5.24
N GLY A 330 7.83 -11.62 -4.99
CA GLY A 330 9.02 -11.64 -4.15
C GLY A 330 10.15 -10.72 -4.66
N ILE A 331 10.93 -10.20 -3.73
CA ILE A 331 12.04 -9.28 -4.05
C ILE A 331 13.19 -10.07 -4.65
N ILE A 332 13.73 -9.59 -5.78
CA ILE A 332 14.97 -10.07 -6.39
C ILE A 332 15.82 -8.85 -6.77
N GLY A 333 16.97 -8.68 -6.12
CA GLY A 333 17.95 -7.69 -6.51
C GLY A 333 17.67 -6.28 -6.01
N THR A 334 16.59 -5.61 -6.43
CA THR A 334 16.23 -4.24 -5.99
C THR A 334 14.94 -4.20 -5.18
N SER A 335 14.96 -3.42 -4.10
CA SER A 335 13.82 -3.03 -3.27
C SER A 335 13.08 -1.79 -3.80
N GLN A 336 13.71 -1.02 -4.71
CA GLN A 336 13.17 0.23 -5.24
C GLN A 336 12.30 -0.03 -6.48
N ARG A 337 11.25 -0.83 -6.28
CA ARG A 337 10.25 -1.12 -7.30
C ARG A 337 9.03 -0.21 -7.12
N ASN A 338 8.46 0.23 -8.24
CA ASN A 338 7.30 1.13 -8.24
C ASN A 338 6.12 0.51 -7.50
N ASP A 339 5.83 -0.76 -7.79
CA ASP A 339 4.68 -1.47 -7.22
C ASP A 339 4.77 -1.60 -5.69
N LEU A 340 5.96 -1.87 -5.15
CA LEU A 340 6.17 -1.86 -3.70
C LEU A 340 5.98 -0.46 -3.09
N ARG A 341 6.41 0.58 -3.81
CA ARG A 341 6.30 1.96 -3.34
C ARG A 341 4.86 2.44 -3.30
N ASP A 342 4.04 2.05 -4.27
CA ASP A 342 2.62 2.40 -4.31
C ASP A 342 1.90 1.93 -3.03
N TYR A 343 2.27 0.77 -2.49
CA TYR A 343 1.77 0.28 -1.20
C TYR A 343 2.39 0.99 0.00
N ILE A 344 3.70 1.20 0.00
CA ILE A 344 4.37 1.81 1.16
C ILE A 344 4.00 3.30 1.32
N ASP A 345 3.69 4.01 0.24
CA ASP A 345 3.31 5.42 0.29
C ASP A 345 1.80 5.64 0.51
N ASP A 346 0.96 4.60 0.34
CA ASP A 346 -0.50 4.71 0.58
C ASP A 346 -0.83 4.85 2.07
N PRO A 347 -1.51 5.93 2.51
CA PRO A 347 -1.87 6.15 3.91
C PRO A 347 -2.87 5.14 4.49
N ARG A 348 -3.50 4.29 3.68
CA ARG A 348 -4.44 3.24 4.11
C ARG A 348 -3.86 1.83 4.01
N THR A 349 -2.59 1.71 3.65
CA THR A 349 -1.91 0.42 3.52
C THR A 349 -0.97 0.15 4.71
N LEU A 350 -1.09 -1.03 5.30
CA LEU A 350 -0.08 -1.63 6.18
C LEU A 350 0.83 -2.53 5.35
N SER A 351 2.11 -2.15 5.25
CA SER A 351 3.14 -2.97 4.61
C SER A 351 3.77 -3.93 5.62
N VAL A 352 3.53 -5.22 5.44
CA VAL A 352 4.06 -6.31 6.25
C VAL A 352 5.33 -6.83 5.59
N LEU A 353 6.48 -6.52 6.17
CA LEU A 353 7.78 -6.99 5.71
C LEU A 353 8.05 -8.39 6.26
N CYS A 354 8.04 -9.39 5.40
CA CYS A 354 8.25 -10.79 5.74
C CYS A 354 9.72 -11.17 5.64
N SER A 355 10.25 -11.80 6.69
CA SER A 355 11.62 -12.35 6.70
C SER A 355 11.61 -13.83 7.11
N GLY A 356 12.69 -14.54 6.82
CA GLY A 356 12.92 -15.86 7.42
C GLY A 356 13.29 -15.71 8.89
N PHE A 357 13.19 -16.80 9.65
CA PHE A 357 13.52 -16.80 11.07
C PHE A 357 15.02 -16.68 11.34
N ASN A 358 15.83 -17.49 10.65
CA ASN A 358 17.27 -17.58 10.92
C ASN A 358 18.05 -16.33 10.50
N ASP A 359 17.53 -15.57 9.54
CA ASP A 359 18.15 -14.36 9.01
C ASP A 359 17.44 -13.08 9.48
N ALA A 360 16.44 -13.15 10.35
CA ALA A 360 15.62 -12.00 10.75
C ALA A 360 16.47 -10.83 11.31
N PRO A 361 16.18 -9.57 10.92
CA PRO A 361 15.05 -9.13 10.08
C PRO A 361 15.23 -9.39 8.58
N GLY A 362 16.37 -9.92 8.12
CA GLY A 362 16.66 -10.25 6.74
C GLY A 362 17.21 -9.06 5.94
N ALA A 363 18.08 -9.33 4.98
CA ALA A 363 18.75 -8.29 4.19
C ALA A 363 17.78 -7.40 3.40
N ASP A 364 16.72 -7.99 2.83
CA ASP A 364 15.71 -7.25 2.06
C ASP A 364 14.88 -6.31 2.96
N THR A 365 14.47 -6.77 4.14
CA THR A 365 13.74 -5.94 5.12
C THR A 365 14.61 -4.76 5.57
N THR A 366 15.84 -5.02 5.99
CA THR A 366 16.80 -3.98 6.39
C THR A 366 16.99 -2.96 5.27
N ARG A 367 17.10 -3.43 4.03
CA ARG A 367 17.24 -2.56 2.87
C ARG A 367 16.02 -1.68 2.63
N ILE A 368 14.81 -2.23 2.70
CA ILE A 368 13.58 -1.44 2.57
C ILE A 368 13.53 -0.36 3.64
N LEU A 369 13.84 -0.68 4.90
CA LEU A 369 13.85 0.29 5.99
C LEU A 369 14.89 1.40 5.75
N SER A 370 16.08 1.03 5.28
CA SER A 370 17.13 1.98 4.91
C SER A 370 16.70 2.89 3.75
N ASP A 371 16.04 2.34 2.72
CA ASP A 371 15.47 3.10 1.61
C ASP A 371 14.36 4.06 2.08
N LEU A 372 13.51 3.66 3.02
CA LEU A 372 12.47 4.53 3.60
C LEU A 372 13.07 5.74 4.29
N LYS A 373 14.11 5.52 5.11
CA LYS A 373 14.86 6.58 5.78
C LYS A 373 15.55 7.50 4.77
N ALA A 374 16.23 6.94 3.77
CA ALA A 374 16.93 7.71 2.75
C ALA A 374 15.97 8.58 1.92
N THR A 375 14.80 8.05 1.57
CA THR A 375 13.76 8.74 0.79
C THR A 375 12.89 9.69 1.62
N GLY A 376 13.07 9.71 2.94
CA GLY A 376 12.31 10.56 3.86
C GLY A 376 10.85 10.16 3.99
N SER A 377 10.53 8.88 3.78
CA SER A 377 9.18 8.33 4.00
C SER A 377 8.75 8.50 5.45
N ASP A 378 7.46 8.76 5.69
CA ASP A 378 6.87 8.80 7.03
C ASP A 378 6.18 7.49 7.44
N ALA A 379 6.30 6.43 6.63
CA ALA A 379 5.57 5.19 6.82
C ALA A 379 5.85 4.53 8.19
N ILE A 380 7.10 4.61 8.67
CA ILE A 380 7.47 4.08 10.00
C ILE A 380 6.85 4.95 11.09
N GLU A 381 7.04 6.26 11.01
CA GLU A 381 6.52 7.23 11.97
C GLU A 381 5.00 7.16 12.06
N ARG A 382 4.30 6.84 10.95
CA ARG A 382 2.84 6.64 10.86
C ARG A 382 2.37 5.20 11.10
N GLN A 383 3.24 4.30 11.57
CA GLN A 383 2.90 2.90 11.92
C GLN A 383 2.34 2.09 10.74
N ARG A 384 2.71 2.45 9.50
CA ARG A 384 2.29 1.77 8.27
C ARG A 384 3.21 0.62 7.87
N ILE A 385 4.20 0.29 8.70
CA ILE A 385 5.16 -0.80 8.51
C ILE A 385 5.09 -1.76 9.69
N SER A 386 5.06 -3.06 9.42
CA SER A 386 5.29 -4.12 10.41
C SER A 386 6.24 -5.17 9.86
N ILE A 387 6.93 -5.90 10.74
CA ILE A 387 7.77 -7.03 10.36
C ILE A 387 7.09 -8.31 10.82
N LEU A 388 7.00 -9.30 9.93
CA LEU A 388 6.51 -10.63 10.26
C LEU A 388 7.58 -11.68 9.93
N ILE A 389 8.17 -12.25 10.97
CA ILE A 389 9.19 -13.29 10.87
C ILE A 389 8.49 -14.64 10.69
N LEU A 390 8.76 -15.30 9.57
CA LEU A 390 8.15 -16.57 9.21
C LEU A 390 9.06 -17.73 9.61
N ALA A 391 8.71 -18.37 10.72
CA ALA A 391 9.42 -19.54 11.21
C ALA A 391 8.92 -20.83 10.54
N ARG A 392 9.84 -21.79 10.36
CA ARG A 392 9.57 -23.10 9.78
C ARG A 392 9.93 -24.20 10.74
N SER A 393 9.11 -25.25 10.74
CA SER A 393 9.41 -26.48 11.45
C SER A 393 9.79 -26.20 12.91
N ASP A 394 11.03 -26.53 13.31
CA ASP A 394 11.59 -26.39 14.64
C ASP A 394 12.68 -25.31 14.72
N GLU A 395 12.73 -24.34 13.78
CA GLU A 395 13.73 -23.25 13.78
C GLU A 395 13.77 -22.48 15.11
N ALA A 396 12.60 -22.22 15.70
CA ALA A 396 12.49 -21.56 17.00
C ALA A 396 13.13 -22.36 18.14
N MET A 397 13.19 -23.68 18.04
CA MET A 397 13.81 -24.55 19.05
C MET A 397 15.33 -24.70 18.88
N LYS A 398 15.89 -24.09 17.83
CA LYS A 398 17.30 -24.22 17.43
C LYS A 398 18.10 -22.93 17.51
N VAL A 399 17.45 -21.81 17.82
CA VAL A 399 18.15 -20.56 18.09
C VAL A 399 18.93 -20.72 19.40
N ILE A 400 20.10 -20.09 19.48
CA ILE A 400 20.91 -20.03 20.69
C ILE A 400 20.85 -18.63 21.28
N ASP A 401 20.80 -18.55 22.60
CA ASP A 401 20.90 -17.29 23.33
C ASP A 401 22.38 -16.82 23.42
N ASP A 402 22.60 -15.67 24.09
CA ASP A 402 23.95 -15.12 24.28
C ASP A 402 24.84 -16.01 25.20
N SER A 403 24.22 -16.95 25.95
CA SER A 403 24.89 -17.93 26.82
C SER A 403 25.30 -19.21 26.07
N GLY A 404 24.73 -19.44 24.90
CA GLY A 404 24.93 -20.64 24.08
C GLY A 404 23.92 -21.77 24.34
N ASP A 405 22.88 -21.51 25.13
CA ASP A 405 21.84 -22.47 25.47
C ASP A 405 20.69 -22.43 24.43
N LEU A 406 20.01 -23.57 24.29
CA LEU A 406 18.82 -23.72 23.45
C LEU A 406 17.56 -23.35 24.25
N PRO A 407 16.52 -22.78 23.61
CA PRO A 407 15.28 -22.44 24.28
C PRO A 407 14.49 -23.69 24.67
N ASP A 408 13.78 -23.60 25.80
CA ASP A 408 12.87 -24.64 26.28
C ASP A 408 11.55 -24.64 25.50
N THR A 409 11.16 -23.50 24.91
CA THR A 409 9.90 -23.33 24.17
C THR A 409 10.07 -22.52 22.88
N ALA A 410 9.15 -22.69 21.93
CA ALA A 410 9.15 -21.91 20.70
C ALA A 410 8.98 -20.40 20.97
N GLN A 411 8.17 -20.03 21.97
CA GLN A 411 7.99 -18.64 22.40
C GLN A 411 9.28 -18.02 22.93
N GLU A 412 10.05 -18.77 23.71
CA GLU A 412 11.38 -18.32 24.16
C GLU A 412 12.34 -18.16 22.97
N GLY A 413 12.32 -19.10 22.02
CA GLY A 413 13.08 -18.97 20.78
C GLY A 413 12.70 -17.73 19.96
N TYR A 414 11.40 -17.40 19.90
CA TYR A 414 10.92 -16.17 19.29
C TYR A 414 11.43 -14.94 20.03
N ALA A 415 11.40 -14.92 21.36
CA ALA A 415 11.92 -13.80 22.16
C ALA A 415 13.43 -13.57 21.93
N ILE A 416 14.24 -14.64 21.92
CA ILE A 416 15.69 -14.56 21.62
C ILE A 416 15.90 -13.94 20.22
N ARG A 417 15.15 -14.41 19.22
CA ARG A 417 15.26 -13.89 17.85
C ARG A 417 14.77 -12.43 17.75
N GLU A 418 13.75 -12.08 18.52
CA GLU A 418 13.22 -10.72 18.59
C GLU A 418 14.26 -9.74 19.10
N ASP A 419 14.98 -10.09 20.18
CA ASP A 419 16.05 -9.26 20.72
C ASP A 419 17.20 -9.07 19.73
N GLN A 420 17.60 -10.15 19.04
CA GLN A 420 18.62 -10.09 17.98
C GLN A 420 18.18 -9.19 16.82
N ALA A 421 16.93 -9.32 16.38
CA ALA A 421 16.38 -8.49 15.31
C ALA A 421 16.24 -7.02 15.73
N ARG A 422 15.79 -6.76 16.96
CA ARG A 422 15.59 -5.42 17.52
C ARG A 422 16.90 -4.65 17.69
N LYS A 423 18.00 -5.34 18.05
CA LYS A 423 19.36 -4.77 18.01
C LYS A 423 19.68 -4.26 16.61
N SER A 424 19.46 -5.07 15.57
CA SER A 424 19.69 -4.69 14.17
C SER A 424 18.80 -3.53 13.69
N LEU A 425 17.53 -3.49 14.10
CA LEU A 425 16.62 -2.39 13.74
C LEU A 425 17.01 -1.05 14.39
N THR A 426 17.63 -1.09 15.57
CA THR A 426 18.09 0.12 16.26
C THR A 426 19.19 0.80 15.46
N ASP A 427 20.13 0.03 14.91
CA ASP A 427 21.21 0.55 14.06
C ASP A 427 20.69 1.23 12.78
N GLU A 428 19.59 0.72 12.21
CA GLU A 428 18.92 1.34 11.06
C GLU A 428 18.07 2.57 11.43
N GLY A 429 17.80 2.81 12.71
CA GLY A 429 16.88 3.84 13.19
C GLY A 429 15.40 3.47 12.99
N ALA A 430 15.10 2.17 12.99
CA ALA A 430 13.76 1.59 12.80
C ALA A 430 13.25 0.87 14.06
N SER A 431 13.71 1.28 15.25
CA SER A 431 13.39 0.62 16.53
C SER A 431 11.90 0.62 16.88
N GLY A 432 11.12 1.55 16.31
CA GLY A 432 9.67 1.65 16.49
C GLY A 432 8.85 0.68 15.64
N VAL A 433 9.47 -0.10 14.74
CA VAL A 433 8.73 -1.03 13.87
C VAL A 433 8.32 -2.28 14.67
N PRO A 434 7.01 -2.62 14.71
CA PRO A 434 6.54 -3.81 15.42
C PRO A 434 7.03 -5.09 14.73
N ILE A 435 7.47 -6.06 15.54
CA ILE A 435 7.92 -7.38 15.09
C ILE A 435 6.90 -8.43 15.55
N GLY A 436 6.47 -9.28 14.63
CA GLY A 436 5.68 -10.47 14.90
C GLY A 436 6.38 -11.74 14.41
N PHE A 437 5.93 -12.88 14.92
CA PHE A 437 6.37 -14.20 14.49
C PHE A 437 5.17 -15.03 14.06
N PHE A 438 5.35 -15.89 13.07
CA PHE A 438 4.33 -16.85 12.68
C PHE A 438 4.93 -18.11 12.05
N ASN A 439 4.64 -19.25 12.65
CA ASN A 439 4.83 -20.57 12.07
C ASN A 439 3.49 -21.15 11.63
N ALA A 440 3.30 -21.29 10.31
CA ALA A 440 2.05 -21.74 9.71
C ALA A 440 1.60 -23.15 10.15
N LEU A 441 2.51 -23.98 10.70
CA LEU A 441 2.21 -25.34 11.11
C LEU A 441 1.82 -25.47 12.59
N THR A 442 2.39 -24.65 13.45
CA THR A 442 2.27 -24.80 14.91
C THR A 442 1.50 -23.67 15.58
N ASP A 443 1.51 -22.47 15.00
CA ASP A 443 1.03 -21.28 15.70
C ASP A 443 -0.46 -21.02 15.43
N SER A 444 -1.11 -20.38 16.40
CA SER A 444 -2.47 -19.90 16.25
C SER A 444 -2.52 -18.74 15.26
N ALA A 445 -3.09 -18.99 14.09
CA ALA A 445 -3.33 -17.96 13.09
C ALA A 445 -4.24 -16.82 13.61
N SER A 446 -5.04 -17.05 14.66
CA SER A 446 -5.87 -16.01 15.28
C SER A 446 -5.05 -14.94 16.00
N GLU A 447 -3.98 -15.34 16.69
CA GLU A 447 -3.14 -14.39 17.44
C GLU A 447 -2.33 -13.52 16.49
N ALA A 448 -1.71 -14.13 15.49
CA ALA A 448 -0.96 -13.40 14.47
C ALA A 448 -1.87 -12.47 13.64
N TRP A 449 -3.10 -12.90 13.29
CA TRP A 449 -4.07 -12.04 12.63
C TRP A 449 -4.50 -10.85 13.50
N ALA A 450 -4.82 -11.09 14.77
CA ALA A 450 -5.20 -10.03 15.70
C ALA A 450 -4.11 -8.97 15.86
N ARG A 451 -2.82 -9.36 15.80
CA ARG A 451 -1.72 -8.40 15.79
C ARG A 451 -1.75 -7.48 14.57
N LEU A 452 -1.98 -8.03 13.37
CA LEU A 452 -2.07 -7.24 12.14
C LEU A 452 -3.31 -6.32 12.15
N ASP A 453 -4.45 -6.83 12.58
CA ASP A 453 -5.69 -6.07 12.71
C ASP A 453 -5.55 -4.92 13.71
N ASN A 454 -4.89 -5.16 14.85
CA ASN A 454 -4.57 -4.12 15.83
C ASN A 454 -3.65 -3.04 15.23
N GLN A 455 -2.70 -3.38 14.35
CA GLN A 455 -1.88 -2.38 13.66
C GLN A 455 -2.72 -1.50 12.74
N ILE A 456 -3.71 -2.05 12.03
CA ILE A 456 -4.68 -1.24 11.27
C ILE A 456 -5.45 -0.31 12.21
N GLY A 457 -5.90 -0.82 13.36
CA GLY A 457 -6.53 -0.01 14.40
C GLY A 457 -5.65 1.16 14.86
N LEU A 458 -4.35 0.95 15.05
CA LEU A 458 -3.40 2.02 15.42
C LEU A 458 -3.24 3.08 14.32
N ILE A 459 -3.16 2.67 13.04
CA ILE A 459 -3.11 3.62 11.91
C ILE A 459 -4.35 4.52 11.93
N ARG A 460 -5.54 3.94 12.15
CA ARG A 460 -6.80 4.67 12.23
C ARG A 460 -6.91 5.55 13.46
N GLN A 461 -6.49 5.04 14.62
CA GLN A 461 -6.59 5.75 15.90
C GLN A 461 -5.91 7.11 15.85
N ARG A 462 -4.80 7.23 15.10
CA ARG A 462 -4.11 8.52 14.94
C ARG A 462 -4.94 9.56 14.20
N GLN A 463 -5.73 9.13 13.22
CA GLN A 463 -6.66 10.02 12.53
C GLN A 463 -7.84 10.36 13.43
N VAL A 464 -8.33 9.41 14.22
CA VAL A 464 -9.36 9.67 15.25
C VAL A 464 -8.86 10.70 16.26
N ASP A 465 -7.61 10.59 16.72
CA ASP A 465 -7.02 11.55 17.65
C ASP A 465 -6.85 12.93 17.03
N ARG A 466 -6.47 13.02 15.73
CA ARG A 466 -6.43 14.29 14.98
C ARG A 466 -7.82 14.92 14.86
N LEU A 467 -8.83 14.11 14.57
CA LEU A 467 -10.21 14.56 14.47
C LEU A 467 -10.73 15.08 15.80
N LYS A 468 -10.49 14.36 16.91
CA LYS A 468 -10.85 14.81 18.26
C LYS A 468 -10.25 16.16 18.61
N ARG A 469 -8.95 16.36 18.35
CA ARG A 469 -8.31 17.68 18.55
C ARG A 469 -8.97 18.79 17.72
N SER A 470 -9.38 18.48 16.49
CA SER A 470 -10.06 19.46 15.62
C SER A 470 -11.48 19.79 16.11
N VAL A 471 -12.20 18.79 16.65
CA VAL A 471 -13.51 18.95 17.29
C VAL A 471 -13.40 19.79 18.57
N GLU A 472 -12.41 19.52 19.42
CA GLU A 472 -12.13 20.30 20.63
C GLU A 472 -11.78 21.76 20.30
N LEU A 473 -11.01 21.98 19.23
CA LEU A 473 -10.72 23.33 18.73
C LEU A 473 -11.98 24.06 18.27
N ALA A 474 -12.87 23.37 17.53
CA ALA A 474 -14.14 23.96 17.11
C ALA A 474 -14.98 24.40 18.31
N GLU A 475 -15.01 23.60 19.38
CA GLU A 475 -15.72 23.97 20.62
C GLU A 475 -15.10 25.20 21.30
N ALA A 476 -13.76 25.27 21.35
CA ALA A 476 -13.05 26.42 21.92
C ALA A 476 -13.37 27.72 21.17
N LEU A 477 -13.38 27.68 19.84
CA LEU A 477 -13.74 28.82 18.99
C LEU A 477 -15.18 29.33 19.22
N VAL A 478 -16.10 28.43 19.55
CA VAL A 478 -17.51 28.75 19.80
C VAL A 478 -17.75 29.27 21.22
N SER A 479 -16.96 28.83 22.21
CA SER A 479 -17.27 29.02 23.63
C SER A 479 -16.98 30.42 24.17
N ASN A 480 -15.80 31.00 23.87
CA ASN A 480 -15.44 32.38 24.24
C ASN A 480 -14.07 32.79 23.64
N PRO A 481 -14.01 33.26 22.39
CA PRO A 481 -12.75 33.65 21.77
C PRO A 481 -12.19 34.95 22.39
N ASP A 482 -10.97 34.93 22.94
CA ASP A 482 -10.24 36.14 23.34
C ASP A 482 -9.63 36.80 22.10
N VAL A 483 -10.50 37.43 21.29
CA VAL A 483 -10.19 37.90 19.93
C VAL A 483 -8.97 38.81 19.88
N ALA A 484 -8.81 39.72 20.86
CA ALA A 484 -7.67 40.64 20.92
C ALA A 484 -6.33 39.91 21.12
N LYS A 485 -6.30 38.85 21.93
CA LYS A 485 -5.08 38.04 22.10
C LYS A 485 -4.83 37.14 20.91
N ILE A 486 -5.88 36.66 20.23
CA ILE A 486 -5.77 35.89 18.98
C ILE A 486 -5.14 36.74 17.89
N GLU A 487 -5.57 38.01 17.72
CA GLU A 487 -5.01 38.94 16.74
C GLU A 487 -3.52 39.21 17.00
N GLN A 488 -3.15 39.49 18.26
CA GLN A 488 -1.76 39.70 18.65
C GLN A 488 -0.89 38.44 18.40
N ALA A 489 -1.43 37.27 18.72
CA ALA A 489 -0.73 36.01 18.51
C ALA A 489 -0.50 35.75 17.02
N ARG A 490 -1.51 35.96 16.18
CA ARG A 490 -1.39 35.84 14.72
C ARG A 490 -0.30 36.70 14.13
N ALA A 491 -0.28 38.00 14.45
CA ALA A 491 0.75 38.90 13.95
C ALA A 491 2.17 38.39 14.29
N SER A 492 2.35 37.82 15.49
CA SER A 492 3.62 37.21 15.89
C SER A 492 3.93 35.90 15.17
N ILE A 493 2.92 35.08 14.83
CA ILE A 493 3.11 33.84 14.07
C ILE A 493 3.41 34.18 12.61
N ASP A 494 2.68 35.12 12.00
CA ASP A 494 2.91 35.63 10.65
C ASP A 494 4.31 36.19 10.47
N GLU A 495 4.79 37.01 11.41
CA GLU A 495 6.14 37.53 11.40
C GLU A 495 7.19 36.40 11.44
N GLU A 496 6.94 35.37 12.26
CA GLU A 496 7.85 34.24 12.40
C GLU A 496 7.84 33.35 11.14
N ILE A 497 6.67 33.09 10.56
CA ILE A 497 6.52 32.39 9.28
C ILE A 497 7.19 33.18 8.15
N GLY A 498 7.01 34.49 8.08
CA GLY A 498 7.70 35.36 7.13
C GLY A 498 9.22 35.24 7.25
N ARG A 499 9.75 35.21 8.49
CA ARG A 499 11.17 34.95 8.76
C ARG A 499 11.61 33.54 8.37
N ILE A 500 10.76 32.52 8.53
CA ILE A 500 11.02 31.14 8.07
C ILE A 500 11.15 31.10 6.54
N ILE A 501 10.16 31.66 5.84
CA ILE A 501 10.13 31.68 4.37
C ILE A 501 11.33 32.44 3.82
N ALA A 502 11.66 33.61 4.38
CA ALA A 502 12.83 34.36 3.97
C ALA A 502 14.13 33.57 4.17
N ALA A 503 14.30 32.92 5.33
CA ALA A 503 15.50 32.16 5.67
C ALA A 503 15.72 30.92 4.80
N TYR A 504 14.64 30.27 4.35
CA TYR A 504 14.70 29.00 3.61
C TYR A 504 14.14 29.08 2.19
N SER A 505 13.99 30.28 1.66
CA SER A 505 13.52 30.56 0.28
C SER A 505 14.33 29.86 -0.80
N LYS A 506 15.63 29.66 -0.58
CA LYS A 506 16.52 28.96 -1.50
C LYS A 506 16.75 27.53 -1.04
N LEU A 507 16.47 26.59 -1.93
CA LEU A 507 16.82 25.19 -1.72
C LEU A 507 18.35 25.05 -1.63
N VAL A 508 18.82 24.23 -0.69
CA VAL A 508 20.24 23.90 -0.56
C VAL A 508 20.74 23.26 -1.87
N PRO A 509 21.95 23.60 -2.36
CA PRO A 509 22.50 23.00 -3.58
C PRO A 509 22.61 21.47 -3.51
N LEU A 510 22.80 20.85 -4.69
CA LEU A 510 22.99 19.42 -4.88
C LEU A 510 23.99 18.82 -3.89
N ILE A 511 23.52 17.87 -3.07
CA ILE A 511 24.36 17.12 -2.13
C ILE A 511 24.78 15.80 -2.78
N ARG A 512 23.84 15.12 -3.45
CA ARG A 512 24.05 13.79 -4.01
C ARG A 512 23.51 13.69 -5.43
N PRO A 513 24.34 13.39 -6.44
CA PRO A 513 23.86 13.18 -7.80
C PRO A 513 22.90 11.99 -7.91
N ALA A 514 21.77 12.17 -8.59
CA ALA A 514 20.72 11.17 -8.73
C ALA A 514 21.23 9.85 -9.34
N GLN A 515 22.15 9.92 -10.31
CA GLN A 515 22.70 8.72 -10.95
C GLN A 515 23.47 7.81 -10.00
N GLN A 516 23.97 8.33 -8.87
CA GLN A 516 24.66 7.49 -7.89
C GLN A 516 23.73 6.43 -7.29
N ASN A 517 22.42 6.71 -7.20
CA ASN A 517 21.44 5.73 -6.77
C ASN A 517 21.32 4.58 -7.78
N LEU A 518 21.22 4.92 -9.08
CA LEU A 518 21.21 3.91 -10.15
C LEU A 518 22.46 3.03 -10.14
N ILE A 519 23.65 3.62 -9.96
CA ILE A 519 24.89 2.85 -9.89
C ILE A 519 24.86 1.85 -8.73
N GLN A 520 24.40 2.26 -7.54
CA GLN A 520 24.29 1.35 -6.39
C GLN A 520 23.28 0.24 -6.61
N GLU A 521 22.16 0.54 -7.27
CA GLU A 521 21.16 -0.47 -7.61
C GLU A 521 21.66 -1.44 -8.69
N LEU A 522 22.46 -0.97 -9.66
CA LEU A 522 23.14 -1.83 -10.62
C LEU A 522 24.18 -2.73 -9.94
N GLU A 523 24.93 -2.22 -8.96
CA GLU A 523 25.92 -2.98 -8.18
C GLU A 523 25.29 -4.14 -7.40
N ARG A 524 24.05 -3.98 -6.94
CA ARG A 524 23.31 -4.97 -6.15
C ARG A 524 22.39 -5.86 -7.00
N GLY A 525 21.91 -5.34 -8.12
CA GLY A 525 20.90 -5.96 -8.96
C GLY A 525 21.33 -7.30 -9.56
N HIS A 526 20.37 -8.22 -9.69
CA HIS A 526 20.63 -9.51 -10.33
C HIS A 526 20.95 -9.31 -11.82
N PRO A 527 21.98 -9.97 -12.40
CA PRO A 527 22.37 -9.77 -13.80
C PRO A 527 21.23 -9.93 -14.79
N SER A 528 20.37 -10.94 -14.62
CA SER A 528 19.23 -11.16 -15.52
C SER A 528 18.17 -10.06 -15.43
N SER A 529 17.92 -9.48 -14.26
CA SER A 529 16.98 -8.35 -14.10
C SER A 529 17.51 -7.10 -14.78
N ILE A 530 18.82 -6.85 -14.66
CA ILE A 530 19.49 -5.73 -15.36
C ILE A 530 19.43 -5.94 -16.87
N ALA A 531 19.71 -7.15 -17.37
CA ALA A 531 19.63 -7.47 -18.79
C ALA A 531 18.21 -7.33 -19.35
N ALA A 532 17.19 -7.82 -18.63
CA ALA A 532 15.79 -7.65 -18.99
C ALA A 532 15.41 -6.17 -19.09
N SER A 533 15.94 -5.34 -18.18
CA SER A 533 15.78 -3.87 -18.23
C SER A 533 16.50 -3.25 -19.42
N VAL A 534 17.76 -3.61 -19.69
CA VAL A 534 18.53 -3.11 -20.84
C VAL A 534 17.85 -3.41 -22.17
N VAL A 535 17.38 -4.64 -22.38
CA VAL A 535 16.65 -5.03 -23.60
C VAL A 535 15.36 -4.22 -23.78
N ARG A 536 14.75 -3.80 -22.67
CA ARG A 536 13.54 -2.97 -22.63
C ARG A 536 13.85 -1.48 -22.49
N ARG A 537 15.08 -1.05 -22.78
CA ARG A 537 15.52 0.35 -22.70
C ARG A 537 15.23 1.00 -21.34
N GLY A 538 15.42 0.25 -20.27
CA GLY A 538 15.21 0.69 -18.89
C GLY A 538 13.78 0.54 -18.38
N ALA A 539 12.80 0.19 -19.23
CA ALA A 539 11.38 0.08 -18.89
C ALA A 539 11.00 -1.34 -18.46
N TRP A 540 11.61 -1.83 -17.38
CA TRP A 540 11.28 -3.11 -16.78
C TRP A 540 10.81 -2.95 -15.34
N ASP A 541 9.63 -3.47 -14.99
CA ASP A 541 8.98 -3.22 -13.70
C ASP A 541 9.85 -3.63 -12.50
N ASN A 542 10.58 -4.75 -12.62
CA ASN A 542 11.45 -5.22 -11.54
C ASN A 542 12.78 -4.47 -11.45
N PHE A 543 13.12 -3.62 -12.43
CA PHE A 543 14.34 -2.81 -12.45
C PHE A 543 14.16 -1.60 -13.39
N SER A 544 13.30 -0.65 -13.02
CA SER A 544 12.99 0.52 -13.84
C SER A 544 14.08 1.59 -13.67
N VAL A 545 14.85 1.84 -14.73
CA VAL A 545 16.00 2.75 -14.68
C VAL A 545 15.56 4.19 -14.40
N ASP A 546 14.49 4.65 -15.04
CA ASP A 546 13.93 5.98 -14.83
C ASP A 546 13.39 6.17 -13.41
N HIS A 547 12.70 5.16 -12.85
CA HIS A 547 12.23 5.22 -11.48
C HIS A 547 13.38 5.25 -10.48
N ILE A 548 14.37 4.37 -10.63
CA ILE A 548 15.54 4.31 -9.73
C ILE A 548 16.29 5.65 -9.74
N ILE A 549 16.45 6.31 -10.90
CA ILE A 549 17.02 7.66 -10.94
C ILE A 549 16.11 8.67 -10.23
N GLY A 550 14.79 8.59 -10.42
CA GLY A 550 13.80 9.40 -9.69
C GLY A 550 13.92 9.26 -8.17
N VAL A 551 14.06 8.03 -7.67
CA VAL A 551 14.34 7.77 -6.24
C VAL A 551 15.62 8.47 -5.80
N GLY A 552 16.67 8.46 -6.64
CA GLY A 552 17.90 9.22 -6.39
C GLY A 552 17.67 10.73 -6.23
N VAL A 553 16.79 11.32 -7.02
CA VAL A 553 16.39 12.74 -6.87
C VAL A 553 15.62 12.97 -5.56
N ARG A 554 14.72 12.06 -5.17
CA ARG A 554 14.01 12.13 -3.88
C ARG A 554 14.96 12.05 -2.69
N VAL A 555 15.95 11.15 -2.75
CA VAL A 555 16.97 11.01 -1.70
C VAL A 555 17.77 12.30 -1.55
N ASP A 556 18.22 12.89 -2.66
CA ASP A 556 18.93 14.17 -2.62
C ASP A 556 18.05 15.32 -2.09
N ALA A 557 16.78 15.40 -2.50
CA ALA A 557 15.83 16.37 -1.98
C ALA A 557 15.64 16.24 -0.45
N ASN A 558 15.52 15.02 0.06
CA ASN A 558 15.45 14.77 1.50
C ASN A 558 16.74 15.19 2.22
N LEU A 559 17.92 14.87 1.68
CA LEU A 559 19.20 15.29 2.25
C LEU A 559 19.32 16.82 2.35
N ARG A 560 18.84 17.55 1.34
CA ARG A 560 18.86 19.01 1.29
C ARG A 560 17.90 19.66 2.29
N THR A 561 16.80 18.99 2.63
CA THR A 561 15.68 19.60 3.35
C THR A 561 15.41 19.04 4.74
N LYS A 562 15.92 17.86 5.12
CA LYS A 562 15.60 17.24 6.42
C LYS A 562 15.89 18.17 7.61
N ASP A 563 17.04 18.85 7.59
CA ASP A 563 17.48 19.72 8.69
C ASP A 563 16.71 21.04 8.66
N VAL A 564 16.23 21.46 7.48
CA VAL A 564 15.35 22.62 7.33
C VAL A 564 14.00 22.32 7.97
N PHE A 565 13.38 21.19 7.66
CA PHE A 565 12.12 20.77 8.29
C PHE A 565 12.24 20.65 9.81
N LEU A 566 13.34 20.08 10.32
CA LEU A 566 13.59 20.00 11.76
C LEU A 566 13.66 21.40 12.41
N LYS A 567 14.31 22.36 11.76
CA LYS A 567 14.39 23.75 12.25
C LYS A 567 13.05 24.47 12.19
N ILE A 568 12.26 24.25 11.13
CA ILE A 568 10.91 24.82 11.02
C ILE A 568 10.03 24.27 12.15
N HIS A 569 10.03 22.95 12.36
CA HIS A 569 9.31 22.32 13.48
C HIS A 569 9.68 22.93 14.82
N GLY A 570 10.98 23.05 15.13
CA GLY A 570 11.42 23.65 16.40
C GLY A 570 11.02 25.12 16.58
N ARG A 571 10.91 25.90 15.49
CA ARG A 571 10.42 27.28 15.54
C ARG A 571 8.91 27.34 15.79
N LEU A 572 8.14 26.43 15.20
CA LEU A 572 6.70 26.31 15.46
C LEU A 572 6.43 25.83 16.90
N GLU A 573 7.21 24.87 17.41
CA GLU A 573 7.15 24.45 18.83
C GLU A 573 7.39 25.61 19.79
N ALA A 574 8.33 26.50 19.48
CA ALA A 574 8.59 27.68 20.31
C ALA A 574 7.38 28.65 20.33
N LEU A 575 6.62 28.74 19.24
CA LEU A 575 5.38 29.53 19.19
C LEU A 575 4.28 28.89 20.04
N GLU A 576 4.11 27.57 19.99
CA GLU A 576 3.16 26.86 20.85
C GLU A 576 3.45 27.12 22.34
N GLN A 577 4.72 27.01 22.74
CA GLN A 577 5.12 27.27 24.12
C GLN A 577 4.85 28.72 24.53
N LYS A 578 5.17 29.68 23.65
CA LYS A 578 4.93 31.11 23.87
C LYS A 578 3.45 31.42 24.09
N PHE A 579 2.56 30.74 23.36
CA PHE A 579 1.11 30.96 23.41
C PHE A 579 0.36 29.88 24.18
N SER A 580 1.03 29.12 25.07
CA SER A 580 0.44 28.01 25.84
C SER A 580 -0.81 28.35 26.65
N SER A 581 -1.03 29.63 26.96
CA SER A 581 -2.24 30.13 27.63
C SER A 581 -3.43 30.40 26.70
N LEU A 582 -3.26 30.24 25.38
CA LEU A 582 -4.26 30.46 24.33
C LEU A 582 -4.47 29.17 23.54
N PRO A 583 -5.37 28.28 24.00
CA PRO A 583 -5.58 26.97 23.38
C PRO A 583 -5.86 27.02 21.87
N GLU A 584 -6.61 28.04 21.41
CA GLU A 584 -6.99 28.23 20.02
C GLU A 584 -5.75 28.49 19.13
N VAL A 585 -4.83 29.32 19.65
CA VAL A 585 -3.57 29.65 18.96
C VAL A 585 -2.64 28.45 18.93
N VAL A 586 -2.50 27.74 20.06
CA VAL A 586 -1.69 26.51 20.13
C VAL A 586 -2.19 25.48 19.12
N ALA A 587 -3.51 25.31 19.01
CA ALA A 587 -4.10 24.38 18.07
C ALA A 587 -3.86 24.78 16.60
N ILE A 588 -3.93 26.07 16.25
CA ILE A 588 -3.56 26.56 14.91
C ILE A 588 -2.11 26.20 14.58
N VAL A 589 -1.16 26.50 15.49
CA VAL A 589 0.26 26.19 15.25
C VAL A 589 0.49 24.67 15.17
N THR A 590 -0.21 23.88 15.99
CA THR A 590 -0.17 22.42 15.96
C THR A 590 -0.65 21.90 14.59
N ASN A 591 -1.75 22.44 14.06
CA ASN A 591 -2.26 22.08 12.73
C ASN A 591 -1.24 22.40 11.64
N ILE A 592 -0.59 23.57 11.69
CA ILE A 592 0.47 23.92 10.73
C ILE A 592 1.63 22.91 10.77
N ARG A 593 2.00 22.41 11.96
CA ARG A 593 3.04 21.39 12.09
C ARG A 593 2.61 20.03 11.55
N ASP A 594 1.37 19.64 11.80
CA ASP A 594 0.80 18.39 11.26
C ASP A 594 0.78 18.45 9.72
N ASP A 595 0.32 19.57 9.16
CA ASP A 595 0.30 19.83 7.71
C ASP A 595 1.71 19.91 7.10
N LEU A 596 2.68 20.48 7.82
CA LEU A 596 4.08 20.55 7.37
C LEU A 596 4.66 19.16 7.06
N ASN A 597 4.27 18.13 7.81
CA ASN A 597 4.70 16.76 7.54
C ASN A 597 4.08 16.22 6.24
N GLU A 598 2.83 16.57 5.95
CA GLU A 598 2.14 16.21 4.70
C GLU A 598 2.77 16.93 3.50
N TRP A 599 3.02 18.23 3.64
CA TRP A 599 3.70 19.05 2.64
C TRP A 599 5.11 18.53 2.33
N ARG A 600 5.83 18.05 3.35
CA ARG A 600 7.11 17.36 3.17
C ARG A 600 6.96 16.11 2.31
N GLN A 601 6.00 15.23 2.60
CA GLN A 601 5.80 14.02 1.79
C GLN A 601 5.38 14.36 0.36
N GLU A 602 4.55 15.38 0.16
CA GLU A 602 4.16 15.84 -1.16
C GLU A 602 5.37 16.35 -1.95
N PHE A 603 6.20 17.21 -1.35
CA PHE A 603 7.43 17.70 -1.97
C PHE A 603 8.37 16.56 -2.39
N LEU A 604 8.59 15.58 -1.50
CA LEU A 604 9.46 14.44 -1.78
C LEU A 604 8.90 13.51 -2.87
N THR A 605 7.58 13.35 -2.92
CA THR A 605 6.88 12.62 -4.00
C THR A 605 7.01 13.36 -5.34
N ARG A 606 6.84 14.69 -5.34
CA ARG A 606 7.07 15.53 -6.53
C ARG A 606 8.53 15.43 -7.00
N ALA A 607 9.50 15.42 -6.09
CA ALA A 607 10.92 15.27 -6.41
C ALA A 607 11.22 13.97 -7.17
N LEU A 608 10.64 12.84 -6.74
CA LEU A 608 10.74 11.57 -7.47
C LEU A 608 10.20 11.68 -8.89
N SER A 609 8.99 12.24 -9.03
CA SER A 609 8.32 12.39 -10.33
C SER A 609 9.11 13.31 -11.28
N ILE A 610 9.62 14.44 -10.76
CA ILE A 610 10.49 15.36 -11.51
C ILE A 610 11.71 14.63 -12.07
N GLY A 611 12.41 13.86 -11.24
CA GLY A 611 13.56 13.07 -11.67
C GLY A 611 13.19 12.05 -12.73
N ARG A 612 12.18 11.23 -12.46
CA ARG A 612 11.71 10.19 -13.37
C ARG A 612 11.38 10.75 -14.76
N VAL A 613 10.53 11.79 -14.81
CA VAL A 613 10.10 12.39 -16.09
C VAL A 613 11.27 13.03 -16.84
N ALA A 614 12.14 13.77 -16.14
CA ALA A 614 13.25 14.48 -16.77
C ALA A 614 14.29 13.52 -17.36
N TYR A 615 14.67 12.46 -16.65
CA TYR A 615 15.65 11.49 -17.13
C TYR A 615 15.05 10.52 -18.16
N LYS A 616 13.79 10.11 -18.00
CA LYS A 616 13.10 9.25 -18.98
C LYS A 616 13.13 9.85 -20.38
N ALA A 617 12.82 11.14 -20.51
CA ALA A 617 12.82 11.83 -21.80
C ALA A 617 14.16 11.73 -22.55
N VAL A 618 15.29 11.72 -21.83
CA VAL A 618 16.61 11.55 -22.45
C VAL A 618 16.90 10.07 -22.73
N LEU A 619 16.64 9.18 -21.78
CA LEU A 619 16.86 7.73 -21.94
C LEU A 619 16.11 7.15 -23.14
N ASP A 620 14.90 7.63 -23.42
CA ASP A 620 14.08 7.20 -24.56
C ASP A 620 14.71 7.61 -25.92
N THR A 621 15.60 8.62 -25.94
CA THR A 621 16.27 9.13 -27.16
C THR A 621 17.69 8.58 -27.37
N GLU A 622 18.11 7.58 -26.58
CA GLU A 622 19.49 7.08 -26.57
C GLU A 622 19.55 5.59 -26.97
N PRO A 623 19.17 5.22 -28.21
CA PRO A 623 19.19 3.82 -28.66
C PRO A 623 20.61 3.22 -28.60
N ASP A 624 21.63 4.00 -28.97
CA ASP A 624 23.03 3.58 -28.99
C ASP A 624 23.55 3.15 -27.61
N LEU A 625 23.06 3.79 -26.54
CA LEU A 625 23.37 3.37 -25.17
C LEU A 625 22.84 1.96 -24.93
N TRP A 626 21.56 1.75 -25.18
CA TRP A 626 20.90 0.47 -24.90
C TRP A 626 21.43 -0.66 -25.77
N GLU A 627 21.69 -0.39 -27.05
CA GLU A 627 22.32 -1.36 -27.96
C GLU A 627 23.70 -1.76 -27.46
N ARG A 628 24.55 -0.79 -27.09
CA ARG A 628 25.86 -1.07 -26.51
C ARG A 628 25.75 -1.89 -25.23
N LEU A 629 24.88 -1.51 -24.30
CA LEU A 629 24.68 -2.24 -23.05
C LEU A 629 24.22 -3.69 -23.29
N ALA A 630 23.35 -3.90 -24.29
CA ALA A 630 22.84 -5.22 -24.65
C ALA A 630 23.96 -6.15 -25.16
N THR A 631 25.00 -5.61 -25.82
CA THR A 631 26.12 -6.43 -26.32
C THR A 631 26.93 -7.09 -25.20
N HIS A 632 26.91 -6.56 -23.98
CA HIS A 632 27.67 -7.11 -22.85
C HIS A 632 27.13 -8.46 -22.35
N TRP A 633 25.85 -8.76 -22.63
CA TRP A 633 25.20 -10.00 -22.22
C TRP A 633 25.75 -11.19 -23.01
N GLY A 634 26.03 -12.31 -22.36
CA GLY A 634 26.60 -13.50 -22.98
C GLY A 634 28.13 -13.45 -23.22
N GLN A 635 28.82 -12.38 -22.82
CA GLN A 635 30.30 -12.31 -22.89
C GLN A 635 31.01 -12.95 -21.67
N GLY A 636 30.32 -13.80 -20.91
CA GLY A 636 30.85 -14.41 -19.69
C GLY A 636 30.88 -13.48 -18.47
N PRO A 637 31.62 -13.86 -17.40
CA PRO A 637 31.61 -13.16 -16.11
C PRO A 637 31.90 -11.65 -16.21
N GLY A 638 31.34 -10.88 -15.28
CA GLY A 638 31.58 -9.42 -15.21
C GLY A 638 30.59 -8.54 -15.97
N TYR A 639 29.47 -9.08 -16.47
CA TYR A 639 28.41 -8.33 -17.15
C TYR A 639 28.01 -7.04 -16.40
N ARG A 640 27.71 -7.16 -15.11
CA ARG A 640 27.31 -6.04 -14.25
C ARG A 640 28.35 -4.92 -14.24
N ASN A 641 29.64 -5.27 -14.10
CA ASN A 641 30.71 -4.28 -14.05
C ASN A 641 30.88 -3.54 -15.37
N ARG A 642 30.73 -4.25 -16.51
CA ARG A 642 30.76 -3.63 -17.85
C ARG A 642 29.59 -2.66 -18.05
N VAL A 643 28.37 -3.08 -17.67
CA VAL A 643 27.18 -2.21 -17.70
C VAL A 643 27.39 -0.97 -16.82
N ILE A 644 27.87 -1.14 -15.58
CA ILE A 644 28.15 -0.02 -14.67
C ILE A 644 29.17 0.94 -15.27
N ALA A 645 30.25 0.44 -15.85
CA ALA A 645 31.29 1.27 -16.47
C ALA A 645 30.73 2.12 -17.62
N ASP A 646 29.95 1.51 -18.51
CA ASP A 646 29.34 2.21 -19.64
C ASP A 646 28.27 3.21 -19.21
N VAL A 647 27.46 2.88 -18.19
CA VAL A 647 26.47 3.81 -17.62
C VAL A 647 27.18 4.99 -16.97
N LYS A 648 28.23 4.78 -16.18
CA LYS A 648 29.04 5.86 -15.58
C LYS A 648 29.61 6.78 -16.65
N LYS A 649 30.27 6.19 -17.65
CA LYS A 649 30.83 6.92 -18.79
C LYS A 649 29.78 7.74 -19.53
N TRP A 650 28.60 7.16 -19.79
CA TRP A 650 27.50 7.88 -20.42
C TRP A 650 27.02 9.08 -19.59
N PHE A 651 26.93 8.95 -18.27
CA PHE A 651 26.57 10.07 -17.38
C PHE A 651 27.62 11.20 -17.33
N GLU A 652 28.88 10.87 -17.61
CA GLU A 652 30.01 11.81 -17.63
C GLU A 652 30.15 12.52 -18.99
N GLU A 653 29.96 11.80 -20.10
CA GLU A 653 30.24 12.30 -21.45
C GLU A 653 29.01 12.94 -22.14
N THR A 654 27.78 12.61 -21.70
CA THR A 654 26.57 13.07 -22.39
C THR A 654 26.23 14.51 -22.05
N THR A 655 26.47 15.42 -22.98
CA THR A 655 26.22 16.87 -22.84
C THR A 655 24.75 17.22 -22.57
N LYS A 656 23.80 16.46 -23.14
CA LYS A 656 22.34 16.65 -22.91
C LYS A 656 21.97 16.55 -21.43
N LEU A 657 22.72 15.80 -20.62
CA LEU A 657 22.43 15.61 -19.20
C LEU A 657 22.67 16.87 -18.36
N ALA A 658 23.51 17.81 -18.83
CA ALA A 658 23.67 19.10 -18.17
C ALA A 658 22.33 19.88 -18.15
N ALA A 659 21.64 19.93 -19.30
CA ALA A 659 20.32 20.57 -19.41
C ALA A 659 19.26 19.85 -18.57
N VAL A 660 19.32 18.51 -18.47
CA VAL A 660 18.45 17.73 -17.58
C VAL A 660 18.68 18.12 -16.12
N ARG A 661 19.93 18.17 -15.66
CA ARG A 661 20.28 18.54 -14.29
C ARG A 661 19.78 19.95 -13.95
N THR A 662 19.96 20.91 -14.86
CA THR A 662 19.41 22.28 -14.69
C THR A 662 17.89 22.28 -14.62
N THR A 663 17.22 21.48 -15.45
CA THR A 663 15.76 21.36 -15.44
C THR A 663 15.25 20.75 -14.13
N VAL A 664 15.91 19.70 -13.63
CA VAL A 664 15.59 19.08 -12.34
C VAL A 664 15.76 20.09 -11.21
N GLU A 665 16.88 20.81 -11.16
CA GLU A 665 17.13 21.81 -10.11
C GLU A 665 16.09 22.94 -10.09
N ARG A 666 15.74 23.46 -11.27
CA ARG A 666 14.68 24.48 -11.41
C ARG A 666 13.34 23.96 -10.91
N ARG A 667 12.90 22.79 -11.38
CA ARG A 667 11.60 22.21 -11.00
C ARG A 667 11.55 21.79 -9.53
N LEU A 668 12.68 21.36 -8.93
CA LEU A 668 12.77 21.10 -7.49
C LEU A 668 12.63 22.39 -6.68
N SER A 669 13.26 23.48 -7.14
CA SER A 669 13.14 24.78 -6.48
C SER A 669 11.70 25.30 -6.53
N GLU A 670 11.03 25.15 -7.68
CA GLU A 670 9.59 25.44 -7.84
C GLU A 670 8.74 24.56 -6.92
N ALA A 671 8.98 23.24 -6.91
CA ALA A 671 8.24 22.33 -6.04
C ALA A 671 8.45 22.64 -4.54
N TRP A 672 9.64 23.06 -4.13
CA TRP A 672 9.92 23.51 -2.77
C TRP A 672 9.14 24.77 -2.41
N GLN A 673 9.13 25.75 -3.32
CA GLN A 673 8.40 26.98 -3.15
C GLN A 673 6.88 26.72 -3.08
N ASP A 674 6.34 25.91 -3.97
CA ASP A 674 4.90 25.69 -4.10
C ASP A 674 4.36 24.75 -3.01
N ALA A 675 4.98 23.59 -2.83
CA ALA A 675 4.45 22.56 -1.96
C ALA A 675 4.69 22.85 -0.47
N VAL A 676 5.66 23.71 -0.14
CA VAL A 676 6.06 23.96 1.26
C VAL A 676 5.97 25.44 1.63
N LEU A 677 6.74 26.31 0.98
CA LEU A 677 6.88 27.69 1.45
C LEU A 677 5.63 28.55 1.21
N SER A 678 5.01 28.42 0.04
CA SER A 678 3.80 29.18 -0.31
C SER A 678 2.63 28.74 0.58
N ARG A 679 2.46 27.42 0.77
CA ARG A 679 1.47 26.88 1.71
C ARG A 679 1.71 27.29 3.16
N LEU A 680 2.97 27.33 3.61
CA LEU A 680 3.29 27.84 4.94
C LEU A 680 2.89 29.33 5.06
N GLY A 681 3.12 30.13 4.01
CA GLY A 681 2.72 31.54 3.97
C GLY A 681 1.22 31.76 3.82
N GLU A 682 0.49 30.82 3.23
CA GLU A 682 -0.97 30.79 3.10
C GLU A 682 -1.67 30.18 4.32
N ALA A 683 -0.92 29.51 5.20
CA ALA A 683 -1.46 28.87 6.39
C ALA A 683 -2.19 29.86 7.29
N LEU A 684 -1.83 31.15 7.22
CA LEU A 684 -2.38 32.23 8.02
C LEU A 684 -3.06 33.34 7.21
N LYS A 685 -3.23 33.16 5.89
CA LYS A 685 -3.96 34.13 5.06
C LYS A 685 -5.43 33.73 4.95
N GLU A 686 -6.32 34.72 5.04
CA GLU A 686 -7.73 34.56 4.66
C GLU A 686 -7.82 34.08 3.21
N HIS A 687 -8.57 33.02 2.97
CA HIS A 687 -9.02 32.68 1.63
C HIS A 687 -10.26 33.52 1.35
N ASP A 688 -10.16 34.40 0.36
CA ASP A 688 -11.31 35.11 -0.18
C ASP A 688 -12.16 34.07 -0.95
N PRO A 689 -13.43 33.83 -0.59
CA PRO A 689 -14.24 32.76 -1.19
C PRO A 689 -14.66 33.01 -2.65
N GLU A 690 -14.05 33.96 -3.36
CA GLU A 690 -14.32 34.31 -4.77
C GLU A 690 -13.26 33.82 -5.79
N GLU A 691 -12.24 33.05 -5.39
CA GLU A 691 -11.37 32.27 -6.31
C GLU A 691 -11.65 30.76 -6.24
#